data_AF-A0A6A6QJV5-F1
#
_entry.id   AF-A0A6A6QJV5-F1
#
_cell.length_a   1.000
_cell.length_b   1.000
_cell.length_c   1.000
_cell.angle_alpha   90.00
_cell.angle_beta   90.00
_cell.angle_gamma   90.00
#
_symmetry.space_group_name_H-M   'P 1'
#
loop_
_entity.id
_entity.type
_entity.pdbx_description
1 polymer ?
#
loop_
_entity_poly.entity_id
_entity_poly.type
_entity_poly.pdbx_seq_one_letter_code
_entity_poly.pdbx_strand_id
1 'polypeptide(L)'
;MDLAADEPRSSQESNPIDKLDDLAEIAGHGGDNKFQTAIAAWRNIDLTTLIPTLDTAASDIVAHQRDTLTQRKDLAQKTKDFRKLDDASKLSDVKGLLKSYQTFIDLISNQSKAVQAAFFQVYSPLSEAPDPYPLLEASIDSLVTAEETVPKLTSENEHLQRTVANLTTQLEETESKLEQERSTRQSLEESRDSKIKEIGSSWEAVLAEKQDNWEAKEKSLEEKVENQDRLLKELKASYEVSQRLGRGEDDESEASRGGATAAELEIVSSELERTSIRLAEVGARNEQLRLELAQSASSTQSSQPQIAIEDEPAFLRLRSENSSLLRKLESAKFEKDSEKRRLETEGRSLEREITSLKGERENLREKVQKWADYENVKQELEVLKSIEFSTGDDEDDGNIPSEEATHHQNGTLGKSKGETLEQLLLARNKKLNNELTVLRVSHQDLQSRLESLQEELSSTNMELEKSRRLTETLENDLEKVQQEASNAFPSSAISVAGTYASRYPQSSFGGRRKQSSPTSSIISGFDPQQASLSTMEAIRMGEPVGGGSGILPMVTAQRDRFKKRNSELESELSKAYQNVSSLRSEIASLQKDNLDLYEKSRYVSTYNRGHPGGSSASAYSTNPNPSTIHMSSDTSSGLTMDRYRSTYEQNISPFAAFRGRESARALKRMSVFERIVFRITRLVLATRTSRNLFAAYCLGLHLLVFFMLYWAGTADIEKHSANLGEAALAAAAGGGPVDGGGDANPGDWHQEGFQEGG
;
A
#
# COMPACT_ATOMS: atom_id res chain seq x y z
N MET A 1 -21.79 -33.07 55.72
CA MET A 1 -20.52 -32.31 55.76
C MET A 1 -20.45 -31.59 54.43
N ASP A 2 -21.16 -30.47 54.35
CA ASP A 2 -20.64 -29.09 54.57
C ASP A 2 -19.98 -28.60 53.27
N LEU A 3 -20.29 -27.45 52.65
CA LEU A 3 -21.05 -26.24 53.00
C LEU A 3 -21.24 -25.43 51.68
N ALA A 4 -22.35 -24.67 51.59
CA ALA A 4 -22.58 -23.38 50.88
C ALA A 4 -22.17 -23.20 49.39
N ALA A 5 -23.09 -22.95 48.44
CA ALA A 5 -23.83 -21.70 48.15
C ALA A 5 -22.94 -20.54 47.64
N ASP A 6 -23.06 -20.13 46.37
CA ASP A 6 -23.62 -18.82 45.95
C ASP A 6 -23.66 -18.61 44.40
N GLU A 7 -24.50 -17.66 43.99
CA GLU A 7 -25.10 -17.26 42.71
C GLU A 7 -24.30 -17.09 41.37
N PRO A 8 -25.03 -16.97 40.22
CA PRO A 8 -24.47 -16.82 38.87
C PRO A 8 -24.13 -15.36 38.52
N ARG A 9 -22.92 -15.10 37.99
CA ARG A 9 -22.55 -13.82 37.38
C ARG A 9 -23.01 -13.74 35.92
N SER A 10 -23.92 -12.81 35.66
CA SER A 10 -24.24 -12.31 34.31
C SER A 10 -22.99 -11.66 33.69
N SER A 11 -22.43 -12.32 32.68
CA SER A 11 -21.39 -11.73 31.81
C SER A 11 -22.09 -11.19 30.58
N GLN A 12 -22.46 -9.92 30.61
CA GLN A 12 -22.98 -9.20 29.47
C GLN A 12 -21.77 -8.87 28.57
N GLU A 13 -21.47 -9.78 27.65
CA GLU A 13 -20.47 -9.61 26.61
C GLU A 13 -21.00 -8.54 25.64
N SER A 14 -20.43 -7.33 25.74
CA SER A 14 -20.77 -6.23 24.84
C SER A 14 -20.13 -6.48 23.49
N ASN A 15 -20.97 -6.61 22.46
CA ASN A 15 -20.55 -6.80 21.08
C ASN A 15 -19.65 -5.64 20.61
N PRO A 16 -18.54 -5.90 19.89
CA PRO A 16 -17.67 -4.84 19.36
C PRO A 16 -18.31 -3.97 18.27
N ILE A 17 -19.54 -4.31 17.84
CA ILE A 17 -20.25 -3.66 16.74
C ILE A 17 -20.87 -2.32 17.18
N ASP A 18 -21.32 -2.20 18.44
CA ASP A 18 -21.96 -0.97 18.94
C ASP A 18 -20.98 0.21 19.11
N LYS A 19 -19.67 -0.06 19.22
CA LYS A 19 -18.65 1.00 19.34
C LYS A 19 -18.28 1.66 18.01
N LEU A 20 -18.71 1.11 16.88
CA LEU A 20 -18.51 1.70 15.56
C LEU A 20 -19.62 2.69 15.19
N ASP A 21 -20.85 2.49 15.70
CA ASP A 21 -21.96 3.43 15.50
C ASP A 21 -21.77 4.72 16.32
N ASP A 22 -21.27 4.63 17.56
CA ASP A 22 -21.01 5.81 18.41
C ASP A 22 -19.91 6.74 17.86
N LEU A 23 -19.01 6.22 17.02
CA LEU A 23 -17.94 7.03 16.40
C LEU A 23 -18.38 7.65 15.06
N ALA A 24 -19.42 7.10 14.42
CA ALA A 24 -20.03 7.71 13.24
C ALA A 24 -20.94 8.90 13.62
N GLU A 25 -21.56 8.87 14.82
CA GLU A 25 -22.48 9.91 15.27
C GLU A 25 -21.79 11.25 15.63
N ILE A 26 -20.51 11.21 16.03
CA ILE A 26 -19.78 12.40 16.49
C ILE A 26 -19.23 13.24 15.32
N ALA A 27 -19.15 12.70 14.10
CA ALA A 27 -18.61 13.41 12.94
C ALA A 27 -19.67 14.09 12.03
N GLY A 28 -20.96 13.75 12.16
CA GLY A 28 -22.03 14.21 11.25
C GLY A 28 -22.78 15.50 11.63
N HIS A 29 -22.74 15.92 12.90
CA HIS A 29 -23.71 16.90 13.44
C HIS A 29 -23.50 18.38 13.02
N GLY A 30 -22.49 18.70 12.21
CA GLY A 30 -22.20 20.07 11.77
C GLY A 30 -22.74 20.47 10.38
N GLY A 31 -22.96 19.48 9.50
CA GLY A 31 -23.36 19.70 8.10
C GLY A 31 -24.87 19.53 7.88
N ASP A 32 -25.47 18.50 8.48
CA ASP A 32 -26.86 18.11 8.25
C ASP A 32 -27.87 19.18 8.68
N ASN A 33 -27.53 19.97 9.70
CA ASN A 33 -28.39 21.02 10.21
C ASN A 33 -28.60 22.18 9.22
N LYS A 34 -27.59 22.51 8.39
CA LYS A 34 -27.68 23.63 7.44
C LYS A 34 -28.52 23.28 6.22
N PHE A 35 -28.35 22.07 5.69
CA PHE A 35 -29.15 21.57 4.57
C PHE A 35 -30.61 21.40 4.97
N GLN A 36 -30.89 20.82 6.14
CA GLN A 36 -32.26 20.69 6.63
C GLN A 36 -32.92 22.05 6.93
N THR A 37 -32.17 23.00 7.50
CA THR A 37 -32.66 24.37 7.73
C THR A 37 -32.96 25.10 6.42
N ALA A 38 -32.09 24.95 5.41
CA ALA A 38 -32.31 25.52 4.08
C ALA A 38 -33.54 24.91 3.40
N ILE A 39 -33.70 23.60 3.44
CA ILE A 39 -34.87 22.90 2.90
C ILE A 39 -36.15 23.35 3.63
N ALA A 40 -36.10 23.53 4.95
CA ALA A 40 -37.21 24.04 5.73
C ALA A 40 -37.57 25.48 5.34
N ALA A 41 -36.58 26.35 5.10
CA ALA A 41 -36.81 27.73 4.63
C ALA A 41 -37.47 27.76 3.25
N TRP A 42 -36.99 26.97 2.29
CA TRP A 42 -37.58 26.86 0.95
C TRP A 42 -38.97 26.22 0.97
N ARG A 43 -39.21 25.30 1.89
CA ARG A 43 -40.55 24.72 2.12
C ARG A 43 -41.53 25.74 2.70
N ASN A 44 -41.07 26.61 3.59
CA ASN A 44 -41.90 27.66 4.20
C ASN A 44 -42.24 28.79 3.22
N ILE A 45 -41.39 29.05 2.22
CA ILE A 45 -41.70 29.98 1.13
C ILE A 45 -42.88 29.48 0.29
N ASP A 46 -43.02 28.15 0.15
CA ASP A 46 -44.07 27.47 -0.60
C ASP A 46 -44.46 28.20 -1.90
N LEU A 47 -43.55 28.13 -2.88
CA LEU A 47 -43.73 28.79 -4.18
C LEU A 47 -45.06 28.41 -4.85
N THR A 48 -45.59 27.22 -4.55
CA THR A 48 -46.88 26.73 -5.07
C THR A 48 -48.05 27.62 -4.68
N THR A 49 -48.05 28.16 -3.46
CA THR A 49 -49.12 29.04 -2.96
C THR A 49 -48.74 30.53 -3.08
N LEU A 50 -47.44 30.85 -3.05
CA LEU A 50 -46.94 32.21 -3.23
C LEU A 50 -47.19 32.75 -4.65
N ILE A 51 -47.02 31.92 -5.68
CA ILE A 51 -47.23 32.36 -7.08
C ILE A 51 -48.68 32.82 -7.32
N PRO A 52 -49.73 32.03 -6.99
CA PRO A 52 -51.13 32.47 -7.16
C PRO A 52 -51.51 33.72 -6.36
N THR A 53 -50.94 33.89 -5.16
CA THR A 53 -51.19 35.08 -4.33
C THR A 53 -50.53 36.33 -4.92
N LEU A 54 -49.33 36.19 -5.49
CA LEU A 54 -48.64 37.25 -6.22
C LEU A 54 -49.36 37.61 -7.54
N ASP A 55 -49.90 36.61 -8.25
CA ASP A 55 -50.70 36.85 -9.46
C ASP A 55 -51.97 37.66 -9.15
N THR A 56 -52.61 37.37 -8.01
CA THR A 56 -53.76 38.14 -7.52
C THR A 56 -53.36 39.57 -7.18
N ALA A 57 -52.25 39.75 -6.43
CA ALA A 57 -51.73 41.08 -6.11
C ALA A 57 -51.32 41.87 -7.37
N ALA A 58 -50.74 41.22 -8.38
CA ALA A 58 -50.41 41.84 -9.66
C ALA A 58 -51.66 42.32 -10.40
N SER A 59 -52.72 41.50 -10.41
CA SER A 59 -54.03 41.88 -10.96
C SER A 59 -54.63 43.09 -10.23
N ASP A 60 -54.57 43.10 -8.90
CA ASP A 60 -55.06 44.22 -8.08
C ASP A 60 -54.27 45.50 -8.32
N ILE A 61 -52.95 45.42 -8.50
CA ILE A 61 -52.12 46.58 -8.87
C ILE A 61 -52.56 47.16 -10.22
N VAL A 62 -52.84 46.32 -11.21
CA VAL A 62 -53.33 46.76 -12.53
C VAL A 62 -54.71 47.41 -12.41
N ALA A 63 -55.61 46.83 -11.59
CA ALA A 63 -56.92 47.42 -11.31
C ALA A 63 -56.80 48.79 -10.64
N HIS A 64 -55.96 48.91 -9.60
CA HIS A 64 -55.71 50.18 -8.92
C HIS A 64 -55.06 51.23 -9.82
N GLN A 65 -54.18 50.84 -10.75
CA GLN A 65 -53.65 51.78 -11.76
C GLN A 65 -54.75 52.34 -12.65
N ARG A 66 -55.72 51.51 -13.07
CA ARG A 66 -56.88 51.94 -13.85
C ARG A 66 -57.78 52.88 -13.04
N ASP A 67 -58.07 52.53 -11.79
CA ASP A 67 -58.92 53.33 -10.89
C ASP A 67 -58.31 54.68 -10.54
N THR A 68 -56.99 54.73 -10.29
CA THR A 68 -56.29 55.99 -10.06
C THR A 68 -56.35 56.89 -11.30
N LEU A 69 -56.29 56.33 -12.51
CA LEU A 69 -56.39 57.10 -13.75
C LEU A 69 -57.80 57.66 -13.97
N THR A 70 -58.84 56.85 -13.75
CA THR A 70 -60.25 57.28 -13.89
C THR A 70 -60.61 58.33 -12.85
N GLN A 71 -60.30 58.10 -11.57
CA GLN A 71 -60.59 59.06 -10.51
C GLN A 71 -59.81 60.37 -10.65
N ARG A 72 -58.58 60.32 -11.16
CA ARG A 72 -57.81 61.54 -11.49
C ARG A 72 -58.48 62.37 -12.58
N LYS A 73 -59.03 61.72 -13.62
CA LYS A 73 -59.79 62.39 -14.68
C LYS A 73 -61.08 63.00 -14.14
N ASP A 74 -61.82 62.27 -13.32
CA ASP A 74 -63.06 62.75 -12.69
C ASP A 74 -62.80 63.93 -11.75
N LEU A 75 -61.72 63.89 -10.98
CA LEU A 75 -61.30 64.97 -10.10
C LEU A 75 -60.92 66.21 -10.90
N ALA A 76 -60.14 66.05 -11.98
CA ALA A 76 -59.80 67.16 -12.87
C ALA A 76 -61.05 67.81 -13.50
N GLN A 77 -62.04 67.00 -13.88
CA GLN A 77 -63.30 67.47 -14.42
C GLN A 77 -64.13 68.20 -13.35
N LYS A 78 -64.27 67.65 -12.14
CA LYS A 78 -64.93 68.31 -11.01
C LYS A 78 -64.28 69.65 -10.64
N THR A 79 -62.95 69.74 -10.68
CA THR A 79 -62.23 70.99 -10.45
C THR A 79 -62.48 72.01 -11.57
N LYS A 80 -62.55 71.55 -12.83
CA LYS A 80 -62.89 72.39 -13.98
C LYS A 80 -64.31 72.94 -13.90
N ASP A 81 -65.27 72.11 -13.48
CA ASP A 81 -66.67 72.50 -13.37
C ASP A 81 -66.92 73.40 -12.16
N PHE A 82 -66.25 73.13 -11.02
CA PHE A 82 -66.25 74.01 -9.86
C PHE A 82 -65.76 75.43 -10.19
N ARG A 83 -64.74 75.56 -11.07
CA ARG A 83 -64.22 76.87 -11.51
C ARG A 83 -65.26 77.69 -12.30
N LYS A 84 -66.24 77.05 -12.94
CA LYS A 84 -67.28 77.71 -13.74
C LYS A 84 -68.48 78.20 -12.93
N LEU A 85 -68.59 77.79 -11.66
CA LEU A 85 -69.70 78.19 -10.78
C LEU A 85 -69.59 79.67 -10.38
N ASP A 86 -70.72 80.26 -10.00
CA ASP A 86 -70.81 81.58 -9.35
C ASP A 86 -70.36 81.51 -7.88
N ASP A 87 -70.03 82.65 -7.26
CA ASP A 87 -69.33 82.65 -5.96
C ASP A 87 -70.19 82.13 -4.79
N ALA A 88 -71.52 82.25 -4.87
CA ALA A 88 -72.43 81.66 -3.88
C ALA A 88 -72.45 80.12 -3.98
N SER A 89 -72.51 79.58 -5.20
CA SER A 89 -72.47 78.13 -5.46
C SER A 89 -71.07 77.53 -5.25
N LYS A 90 -69.99 78.31 -5.46
CA LYS A 90 -68.64 77.87 -5.06
C LYS A 90 -68.59 77.62 -3.56
N LEU A 91 -69.10 78.54 -2.74
CA LEU A 91 -69.06 78.40 -1.29
C LEU A 91 -69.78 77.12 -0.79
N SER A 92 -70.88 76.71 -1.46
CA SER A 92 -71.55 75.45 -1.14
C SER A 92 -70.76 74.22 -1.56
N ASP A 93 -70.09 74.27 -2.72
CA ASP A 93 -69.50 73.10 -3.38
C ASP A 93 -68.02 72.85 -3.02
N VAL A 94 -67.31 73.84 -2.42
CA VAL A 94 -65.91 73.68 -1.96
C VAL A 94 -65.75 72.45 -1.08
N LYS A 95 -66.71 72.21 -0.18
CA LYS A 95 -66.66 71.06 0.74
C LYS A 95 -66.76 69.73 -0.02
N GLY A 96 -67.56 69.66 -1.08
CA GLY A 96 -67.67 68.49 -1.95
C GLY A 96 -66.38 68.25 -2.76
N LEU A 97 -65.80 69.31 -3.31
CA LEU A 97 -64.54 69.23 -4.05
C LEU A 97 -63.39 68.79 -3.14
N LEU A 98 -63.24 69.39 -1.96
CA LEU A 98 -62.19 69.02 -0.99
C LEU A 98 -62.34 67.56 -0.55
N LYS A 99 -63.57 67.09 -0.30
CA LYS A 99 -63.83 65.67 -0.03
C LYS A 99 -63.40 64.77 -1.19
N SER A 100 -63.63 65.15 -2.44
CA SER A 100 -63.19 64.36 -3.59
C SER A 100 -61.66 64.31 -3.74
N TYR A 101 -60.94 65.40 -3.42
CA TYR A 101 -59.48 65.40 -3.33
C TYR A 101 -58.98 64.51 -2.19
N GLN A 102 -59.62 64.57 -1.02
CA GLN A 102 -59.31 63.70 0.11
C GLN A 102 -59.47 62.22 -0.25
N THR A 103 -60.60 61.85 -0.86
CA THR A 103 -60.86 60.46 -1.30
C THR A 103 -59.82 59.97 -2.31
N PHE A 104 -59.38 60.82 -3.24
CA PHE A 104 -58.33 60.46 -4.20
C PHE A 104 -56.96 60.28 -3.54
N ILE A 105 -56.61 61.14 -2.57
CA ILE A 105 -55.38 61.01 -1.78
C ILE A 105 -55.42 59.72 -0.95
N ASP A 106 -56.55 59.44 -0.29
CA ASP A 106 -56.75 58.22 0.50
C ASP A 106 -56.64 56.97 -0.38
N LEU A 107 -57.20 57.00 -1.59
CA LEU A 107 -57.11 55.91 -2.56
C LEU A 107 -55.66 55.62 -2.97
N ILE A 108 -54.89 56.65 -3.35
CA ILE A 108 -53.48 56.48 -3.71
C ILE A 108 -52.66 56.02 -2.50
N SER A 109 -52.93 56.56 -1.30
CA SER A 109 -52.24 56.16 -0.08
C SER A 109 -52.49 54.69 0.25
N ASN A 110 -53.74 54.22 0.12
CA ASN A 110 -54.12 52.83 0.36
C ASN A 110 -53.54 51.90 -0.71
N GLN A 111 -53.53 52.31 -1.99
CA GLN A 111 -52.85 51.57 -3.06
C GLN A 111 -51.35 51.43 -2.77
N SER A 112 -50.68 52.51 -2.36
CA SER A 112 -49.26 52.48 -2.01
C SER A 112 -48.99 51.54 -0.84
N LYS A 113 -49.86 51.51 0.18
CA LYS A 113 -49.75 50.57 1.30
C LYS A 113 -49.96 49.12 0.87
N ALA A 114 -50.92 48.86 -0.02
CA ALA A 114 -51.17 47.52 -0.55
C ALA A 114 -49.97 46.99 -1.37
N VAL A 115 -49.38 47.83 -2.23
CA VAL A 115 -48.18 47.49 -3.00
C VAL A 115 -46.99 47.21 -2.08
N GLN A 116 -46.78 48.05 -1.06
CA GLN A 116 -45.71 47.84 -0.08
C GLN A 116 -45.92 46.55 0.71
N ALA A 117 -47.15 46.26 1.14
CA ALA A 117 -47.49 45.03 1.84
C ALA A 117 -47.23 43.79 0.97
N ALA A 118 -47.67 43.79 -0.29
CA ALA A 118 -47.42 42.70 -1.23
C ALA A 118 -45.92 42.50 -1.50
N PHE A 119 -45.15 43.59 -1.60
CA PHE A 119 -43.69 43.52 -1.76
C PHE A 119 -43.01 42.86 -0.56
N PHE A 120 -43.33 43.29 0.67
CA PHE A 120 -42.72 42.72 1.87
C PHE A 120 -43.14 41.27 2.14
N GLN A 121 -44.36 40.90 1.74
CA GLN A 121 -44.85 39.52 1.82
C GLN A 121 -43.98 38.55 0.99
N VAL A 122 -43.40 39.00 -0.13
CA VAL A 122 -42.48 38.21 -0.96
C VAL A 122 -41.02 38.39 -0.53
N TYR A 123 -40.61 39.63 -0.24
CA TYR A 123 -39.21 39.95 0.03
C TYR A 123 -38.71 39.39 1.36
N SER A 124 -39.51 39.45 2.44
CA SER A 124 -39.06 38.99 3.76
C SER A 124 -38.68 37.50 3.75
N PRO A 125 -39.54 36.58 3.30
CA PRO A 125 -39.21 35.15 3.27
C PRO A 125 -38.07 34.82 2.30
N LEU A 126 -38.03 35.51 1.15
CA LEU A 126 -36.98 35.28 0.15
C LEU A 126 -35.61 35.79 0.61
N SER A 127 -35.56 36.86 1.40
CA SER A 127 -34.32 37.41 1.96
C SER A 127 -33.73 36.55 3.08
N GLU A 128 -34.57 35.78 3.76
CA GLU A 128 -34.17 34.85 4.83
C GLU A 128 -33.77 33.48 4.29
N ALA A 129 -34.19 33.13 3.07
CA ALA A 129 -33.82 31.87 2.44
C ALA A 129 -32.35 31.87 1.95
N PRO A 130 -31.60 30.79 2.23
CA PRO A 130 -30.26 30.61 1.69
C PRO A 130 -30.32 30.31 0.18
N ASP A 131 -29.28 30.71 -0.55
CA ASP A 131 -29.12 30.43 -1.98
C ASP A 131 -29.32 28.93 -2.30
N PRO A 132 -30.22 28.56 -3.24
CA PRO A 132 -30.49 27.17 -3.55
C PRO A 132 -29.42 26.52 -4.44
N TYR A 133 -28.55 27.29 -5.10
CA TYR A 133 -27.56 26.75 -6.03
C TYR A 133 -26.58 25.76 -5.37
N PRO A 134 -25.95 26.08 -4.21
CA PRO A 134 -25.07 25.13 -3.51
C PRO A 134 -25.80 23.88 -3.01
N LEU A 135 -27.10 23.98 -2.70
CA LEU A 135 -27.90 22.81 -2.30
C LEU A 135 -28.12 21.85 -3.47
N LEU A 136 -28.38 22.40 -4.66
CA LEU A 136 -28.56 21.60 -5.87
C LEU A 136 -27.25 20.97 -6.33
N GLU A 137 -26.14 21.70 -6.28
CA GLU A 137 -24.80 21.18 -6.57
C GLU A 137 -24.43 20.02 -5.62
N ALA A 138 -24.59 20.21 -4.31
CA ALA A 138 -24.34 19.16 -3.33
C ALA A 138 -25.26 17.94 -3.51
N SER A 139 -26.51 18.15 -3.93
CA SER A 139 -27.45 17.07 -4.22
C SER A 139 -27.05 16.28 -5.46
N ILE A 140 -26.55 16.95 -6.50
CA ILE A 140 -26.01 16.31 -7.71
C ILE A 140 -24.75 15.53 -7.37
N ASP A 141 -23.81 16.13 -6.63
CA ASP A 141 -22.58 15.45 -6.20
C ASP A 141 -22.87 14.23 -5.32
N SER A 142 -23.85 14.33 -4.42
CA SER A 142 -24.31 13.21 -3.60
C SER A 142 -24.94 12.11 -4.46
N LEU A 143 -25.76 12.47 -5.46
CA LEU A 143 -26.36 11.51 -6.39
C LEU A 143 -25.30 10.79 -7.23
N VAL A 144 -24.33 11.53 -7.78
CA VAL A 144 -23.21 10.98 -8.56
C VAL A 144 -22.35 10.07 -7.69
N THR A 145 -22.06 10.50 -6.46
CA THR A 145 -21.31 9.68 -5.50
C THR A 145 -22.08 8.41 -5.14
N ALA A 146 -23.40 8.49 -4.93
CA ALA A 146 -24.24 7.33 -4.68
C ALA A 146 -24.27 6.38 -5.89
N GLU A 147 -24.38 6.92 -7.11
CA GLU A 147 -24.36 6.15 -8.35
C GLU A 147 -23.03 5.39 -8.53
N GLU A 148 -21.89 5.95 -8.12
CA GLU A 148 -20.60 5.27 -8.20
C GLU A 148 -20.36 4.29 -7.03
N THR A 149 -20.78 4.63 -5.82
CA THR A 149 -20.43 3.89 -4.59
C THR A 149 -21.36 2.73 -4.30
N VAL A 150 -22.68 2.89 -4.51
CA VAL A 150 -23.67 1.83 -4.29
C VAL A 150 -23.40 0.56 -5.11
N PRO A 151 -23.09 0.60 -6.42
CA PRO A 151 -22.76 -0.62 -7.16
C PRO A 151 -21.47 -1.29 -6.67
N LYS A 152 -20.47 -0.51 -6.24
CA LYS A 152 -19.23 -1.06 -5.68
C LYS A 152 -19.50 -1.77 -4.35
N LEU A 153 -20.22 -1.12 -3.44
CA LEU A 153 -20.58 -1.70 -2.14
C LEU A 153 -21.48 -2.93 -2.29
N THR A 154 -22.45 -2.91 -3.21
CA THR A 154 -23.29 -4.08 -3.48
C THR A 154 -22.47 -5.24 -4.06
N SER A 155 -21.56 -4.97 -5.01
CA SER A 155 -20.66 -6.00 -5.56
C SER A 155 -19.71 -6.59 -4.51
N GLU A 156 -19.20 -5.76 -3.60
CA GLU A 156 -18.36 -6.20 -2.48
C GLU A 156 -19.17 -7.00 -1.46
N ASN A 157 -20.40 -6.57 -1.15
CA ASN A 157 -21.30 -7.32 -0.27
C ASN A 157 -21.64 -8.69 -0.85
N GLU A 158 -21.96 -8.77 -2.15
CA GLU A 158 -22.14 -10.04 -2.83
C GLU A 158 -20.85 -10.89 -2.84
N HIS A 159 -19.69 -10.27 -3.01
CA HIS A 159 -18.41 -10.98 -2.93
C HIS A 159 -18.18 -11.56 -1.54
N LEU A 160 -18.39 -10.75 -0.49
CA LEU A 160 -18.30 -11.16 0.90
C LEU A 160 -19.30 -12.29 1.21
N GLN A 161 -20.56 -12.17 0.78
CA GLN A 161 -21.56 -13.23 0.93
C GLN A 161 -21.12 -14.53 0.24
N ARG A 162 -20.57 -14.47 -0.97
CA ARG A 162 -20.01 -15.66 -1.66
C ARG A 162 -18.83 -16.26 -0.90
N THR A 163 -17.93 -15.42 -0.37
CA THR A 163 -16.78 -15.91 0.41
C THR A 163 -17.22 -16.56 1.72
N VAL A 164 -18.20 -15.97 2.42
CA VAL A 164 -18.80 -16.55 3.63
C VAL A 164 -19.45 -17.88 3.28
N ALA A 165 -20.28 -17.95 2.24
CA ALA A 165 -20.90 -19.21 1.82
C ALA A 165 -19.84 -20.28 1.50
N ASN A 166 -18.78 -19.94 0.77
CA ASN A 166 -17.69 -20.86 0.48
C ASN A 166 -16.97 -21.33 1.76
N LEU A 167 -16.66 -20.42 2.68
CA LEU A 167 -16.03 -20.77 3.96
C LEU A 167 -16.95 -21.65 4.83
N THR A 168 -18.25 -21.37 4.86
CA THR A 168 -19.24 -22.20 5.54
C THR A 168 -19.29 -23.60 4.94
N THR A 169 -19.31 -23.73 3.61
CA THR A 169 -19.27 -25.07 2.97
C THR A 169 -17.97 -25.82 3.24
N GLN A 170 -16.83 -25.13 3.26
CA GLN A 170 -15.54 -25.74 3.62
C GLN A 170 -15.52 -26.17 5.08
N LEU A 171 -16.11 -25.37 5.98
CA LEU A 171 -16.25 -25.73 7.39
C LEU A 171 -17.10 -27.00 7.52
N GLU A 172 -18.29 -27.04 6.91
CA GLU A 172 -19.17 -28.21 6.92
C GLU A 172 -18.48 -29.47 6.35
N GLU A 173 -17.72 -29.34 5.25
CA GLU A 173 -16.95 -30.45 4.68
C GLU A 173 -15.85 -30.94 5.65
N THR A 174 -15.15 -30.02 6.31
CA THR A 174 -14.12 -30.39 7.30
C THR A 174 -14.71 -31.01 8.56
N GLU A 175 -15.84 -30.53 9.05
CA GLU A 175 -16.57 -31.10 10.18
C GLU A 175 -17.11 -32.49 9.84
N SER A 176 -17.68 -32.66 8.65
CA SER A 176 -18.12 -33.97 8.17
C SER A 176 -16.96 -34.97 8.07
N LYS A 177 -15.82 -34.54 7.54
CA LYS A 177 -14.61 -35.37 7.47
C LYS A 177 -14.06 -35.72 8.85
N LEU A 178 -14.10 -34.79 9.79
CA LEU A 178 -13.69 -35.03 11.18
C LEU A 178 -14.60 -36.05 11.85
N GLU A 179 -15.92 -35.97 11.63
CA GLU A 179 -16.89 -36.92 12.17
C GLU A 179 -16.71 -38.32 11.55
N GLN A 180 -16.39 -38.38 10.26
CA GLN A 180 -16.01 -39.64 9.60
C GLN A 180 -14.71 -40.22 10.17
N GLU A 181 -13.70 -39.39 10.46
CA GLU A 181 -12.48 -39.87 11.12
C GLU A 181 -12.76 -40.36 12.55
N ARG A 182 -13.61 -39.67 13.30
CA ARG A 182 -14.02 -40.07 14.65
C ARG A 182 -14.74 -41.41 14.66
N SER A 183 -15.76 -41.57 13.81
CA SER A 183 -16.51 -42.82 13.69
C SER A 183 -15.63 -43.98 13.22
N THR A 184 -14.72 -43.76 12.27
CA THR A 184 -13.76 -44.78 11.84
C THR A 184 -12.77 -45.14 12.95
N ARG A 185 -12.22 -44.17 13.69
CA ARG A 185 -11.38 -44.43 14.87
C ARG A 185 -12.12 -45.22 15.94
N GLN A 186 -13.35 -44.84 16.26
CA GLN A 186 -14.18 -45.55 17.23
C GLN A 186 -14.43 -47.00 16.80
N SER A 187 -14.81 -47.25 15.54
CA SER A 187 -15.01 -48.62 15.05
C SER A 187 -13.73 -49.48 15.10
N LEU A 188 -12.56 -48.85 14.91
CA LEU A 188 -11.28 -49.52 14.96
C LEU A 188 -10.86 -49.80 16.42
N GLU A 189 -11.16 -48.89 17.34
CA GLU A 189 -11.01 -49.09 18.79
C GLU A 189 -11.92 -50.21 19.30
N GLU A 190 -13.21 -50.21 18.94
CA GLU A 190 -14.14 -51.31 19.25
C GLU A 190 -13.67 -52.67 18.68
N SER A 191 -13.11 -52.67 17.46
CA SER A 191 -12.50 -53.86 16.87
C SER A 191 -11.23 -54.33 17.60
N ARG A 192 -10.44 -53.40 18.15
CA ARG A 192 -9.26 -53.74 18.96
C ARG A 192 -9.66 -54.25 20.33
N ASP A 193 -10.62 -53.60 20.99
CA ASP A 193 -11.12 -53.99 22.30
C ASP A 193 -11.78 -55.36 22.27
N SER A 194 -12.56 -55.66 21.23
CA SER A 194 -13.12 -57.00 21.03
C SER A 194 -12.03 -58.07 20.87
N LYS A 195 -10.96 -57.82 20.10
CA LYS A 195 -9.81 -58.73 19.99
C LYS A 195 -9.04 -58.86 21.31
N ILE A 196 -8.82 -57.77 22.03
CA ILE A 196 -8.16 -57.81 23.34
C ILE A 196 -8.99 -58.63 24.32
N LYS A 197 -10.32 -58.47 24.31
CA LYS A 197 -11.23 -59.26 25.14
C LYS A 197 -11.23 -60.74 24.77
N GLU A 198 -11.22 -61.06 23.47
CA GLU A 198 -11.11 -62.44 22.98
C GLU A 198 -9.79 -63.07 23.41
N ILE A 199 -8.66 -62.38 23.19
CA ILE A 199 -7.33 -62.81 23.63
C ILE A 199 -7.32 -62.99 25.16
N GLY A 200 -7.83 -62.02 25.92
CA GLY A 200 -7.94 -62.10 27.38
C GLY A 200 -8.72 -63.34 27.84
N SER A 201 -9.87 -63.61 27.22
CA SER A 201 -10.68 -64.80 27.52
C SER A 201 -9.96 -66.11 27.16
N SER A 202 -9.18 -66.13 26.07
CA SER A 202 -8.41 -67.30 25.68
C SER A 202 -7.25 -67.58 26.66
N TRP A 203 -6.56 -66.53 27.13
CA TRP A 203 -5.51 -66.68 28.14
C TRP A 203 -6.08 -67.06 29.50
N GLU A 204 -7.23 -66.50 29.88
CA GLU A 204 -7.93 -66.89 31.10
C GLU A 204 -8.33 -68.36 31.06
N ALA A 205 -8.86 -68.85 29.93
CA ALA A 205 -9.17 -70.26 29.74
C ALA A 205 -7.91 -71.15 29.81
N VAL A 206 -6.80 -70.74 29.17
CA VAL A 206 -5.52 -71.48 29.24
C VAL A 206 -4.96 -71.50 30.65
N LEU A 207 -5.02 -70.39 31.38
CA LEU A 207 -4.56 -70.31 32.77
C LEU A 207 -5.43 -71.18 33.68
N ALA A 208 -6.75 -71.17 33.50
CA ALA A 208 -7.67 -72.05 34.21
C ALA A 208 -7.33 -73.53 33.93
N GLU A 209 -7.14 -73.93 32.68
CA GLU A 209 -6.75 -75.30 32.32
C GLU A 209 -5.39 -75.69 32.93
N LYS A 210 -4.42 -74.78 32.94
CA LYS A 210 -3.11 -75.01 33.59
C LYS A 210 -3.27 -75.17 35.09
N GLN A 211 -4.09 -74.33 35.74
CA GLN A 211 -4.36 -74.40 37.16
C GLN A 211 -5.03 -75.74 37.51
N ASP A 212 -6.06 -76.14 36.79
CA ASP A 212 -6.74 -77.43 36.96
C ASP A 212 -5.77 -78.61 36.76
N ASN A 213 -4.83 -78.52 35.80
CA ASN A 213 -3.80 -79.54 35.58
C ASN A 213 -2.81 -79.63 36.74
N TRP A 214 -2.39 -78.48 37.29
CA TRP A 214 -1.52 -78.44 38.47
C TRP A 214 -2.23 -79.00 39.70
N GLU A 215 -3.49 -78.63 39.92
CA GLU A 215 -4.31 -79.16 41.01
C GLU A 215 -4.51 -80.69 40.86
N ALA A 216 -4.77 -81.18 39.64
CA ALA A 216 -4.86 -82.61 39.37
C ALA A 216 -3.53 -83.34 39.62
N LYS A 217 -2.39 -82.72 39.27
CA LYS A 217 -1.06 -83.28 39.55
C LYS A 217 -0.76 -83.31 41.05
N GLU A 218 -1.05 -82.22 41.75
CA GLU A 218 -0.91 -82.11 43.20
C GLU A 218 -1.71 -83.22 43.88
N LYS A 219 -3.00 -83.35 43.55
CA LYS A 219 -3.84 -84.43 44.05
C LYS A 219 -3.28 -85.83 43.74
N SER A 220 -2.76 -86.06 42.54
CA SER A 220 -2.14 -87.35 42.18
C SER A 220 -0.85 -87.64 42.97
N LEU A 221 -0.09 -86.60 43.34
CA LEU A 221 1.10 -86.72 44.17
C LEU A 221 0.73 -86.95 45.62
N GLU A 222 -0.28 -86.25 46.13
CA GLU A 222 -0.87 -86.48 47.45
C GLU A 222 -1.36 -87.93 47.59
N GLU A 223 -2.11 -88.46 46.61
CA GLU A 223 -2.55 -89.85 46.58
C GLU A 223 -1.36 -90.83 46.56
N LYS A 224 -0.28 -90.53 45.82
CA LYS A 224 0.94 -91.35 45.82
C LYS A 224 1.67 -91.33 47.16
N VAL A 225 1.79 -90.16 47.78
CA VAL A 225 2.41 -90.01 49.11
C VAL A 225 1.57 -90.77 50.14
N GLU A 226 0.24 -90.62 50.11
CA GLU A 226 -0.66 -91.35 51.00
C GLU A 226 -0.52 -92.87 50.81
N ASN A 227 -0.39 -93.34 49.56
CA ASN A 227 -0.14 -94.75 49.27
C ASN A 227 1.24 -95.22 49.74
N GLN A 228 2.30 -94.42 49.57
CA GLN A 228 3.63 -94.73 50.11
C GLN A 228 3.63 -94.75 51.64
N ASP A 229 2.91 -93.83 52.28
CA ASP A 229 2.73 -93.82 53.74
C ASP A 229 1.96 -95.06 54.23
N ARG A 230 0.94 -95.51 53.48
CA ARG A 230 0.26 -96.79 53.74
C ARG A 230 1.24 -97.97 53.64
N LEU A 231 2.05 -98.02 52.57
CA LEU A 231 3.07 -99.07 52.39
C LEU A 231 4.16 -99.02 53.47
N LEU A 232 4.63 -97.85 53.89
CA LEU A 232 5.60 -97.72 54.97
C LEU A 232 5.02 -98.13 56.32
N LYS A 233 3.75 -97.82 56.59
CA LYS A 233 3.05 -98.31 57.79
C LYS A 233 2.94 -99.83 57.76
N GLU A 234 2.60 -100.42 56.61
CA GLU A 234 2.56 -101.87 56.42
C GLU A 234 3.94 -102.52 56.59
N LEU A 235 4.99 -101.94 55.98
CA LEU A 235 6.36 -102.45 56.08
C LEU A 235 6.93 -102.31 57.50
N LYS A 236 6.63 -101.22 58.21
CA LYS A 236 6.99 -101.08 59.63
C LYS A 236 6.29 -102.14 60.48
N ALA A 237 5.01 -102.40 60.22
CA ALA A 237 4.27 -103.47 60.88
C ALA A 237 4.87 -104.85 60.55
N SER A 238 5.22 -105.12 59.29
CA SER A 238 5.84 -106.39 58.89
C SER A 238 7.27 -106.55 59.41
N TYR A 239 8.07 -105.47 59.47
CA TYR A 239 9.41 -105.47 60.05
C TYR A 239 9.36 -105.70 61.56
N GLU A 240 8.42 -105.08 62.27
CA GLU A 240 8.20 -105.37 63.69
C GLU A 240 7.85 -106.84 63.91
N VAL A 241 7.01 -107.43 63.04
CA VAL A 241 6.70 -108.86 63.06
C VAL A 241 7.94 -109.72 62.75
N SER A 242 8.74 -109.36 61.74
CA SER A 242 9.94 -110.10 61.34
C SER A 242 11.05 -110.00 62.39
N GLN A 243 11.20 -108.86 63.07
CA GLN A 243 12.17 -108.69 64.15
C GLN A 243 11.75 -109.47 65.40
N ARG A 244 10.43 -109.66 65.62
CA ARG A 244 9.92 -110.58 66.63
C ARG A 244 10.20 -112.05 66.28
N LEU A 245 10.31 -112.40 64.99
CA LEU A 245 10.66 -113.75 64.53
C LEU A 245 12.19 -114.03 64.45
N GLY A 246 13.00 -113.09 63.97
CA GLY A 246 14.41 -113.30 63.60
C GLY A 246 15.45 -113.15 64.71
N ARG A 247 15.02 -113.16 65.99
CA ARG A 247 15.92 -113.13 67.16
C ARG A 247 16.07 -114.51 67.83
N GLY A 248 15.67 -115.57 67.13
CA GLY A 248 15.95 -116.94 67.52
C GLY A 248 16.51 -117.68 66.33
N GLU A 249 17.67 -118.28 66.54
CA GLU A 249 18.29 -119.36 65.77
C GLU A 249 19.54 -118.99 64.96
N ASP A 250 20.64 -119.55 65.46
CA ASP A 250 22.05 -119.32 65.20
C ASP A 250 22.60 -120.03 63.96
N ASP A 251 23.77 -119.53 63.56
CA ASP A 251 24.93 -120.20 62.96
C ASP A 251 24.97 -121.75 62.95
N GLU A 252 25.44 -122.29 61.82
CA GLU A 252 26.08 -123.61 61.57
C GLU A 252 25.54 -124.39 60.34
N SER A 253 25.27 -123.74 59.20
CA SER A 253 24.99 -124.49 57.96
C SER A 253 25.42 -123.84 56.63
N GLU A 254 26.32 -122.86 56.62
CA GLU A 254 26.71 -122.17 55.37
C GLU A 254 28.10 -122.49 54.80
N ALA A 255 28.97 -123.24 55.50
CA ALA A 255 30.32 -123.50 54.99
C ALA A 255 30.40 -124.55 53.86
N SER A 256 29.36 -125.36 53.64
CA SER A 256 29.33 -126.39 52.58
C SER A 256 28.30 -126.09 51.47
N ARG A 257 27.33 -125.20 51.74
CA ARG A 257 26.46 -124.62 50.68
C ARG A 257 27.24 -123.62 49.83
N GLY A 258 28.26 -122.96 50.40
CA GLY A 258 29.11 -121.96 49.76
C GLY A 258 29.74 -122.37 48.43
N GLY A 259 30.05 -123.65 48.17
CA GLY A 259 30.67 -124.06 46.90
C GLY A 259 29.67 -124.17 45.75
N ALA A 260 28.48 -124.73 46.02
CA ALA A 260 27.39 -124.79 45.05
C ALA A 260 26.72 -123.43 44.90
N THR A 261 26.53 -122.68 45.99
CA THR A 261 26.00 -121.31 45.94
C THR A 261 27.02 -120.32 45.37
N ALA A 262 28.33 -120.54 45.50
CA ALA A 262 29.34 -119.71 44.81
C ALA A 262 29.39 -119.99 43.31
N ALA A 263 29.29 -121.26 42.89
CA ALA A 263 29.18 -121.59 41.47
C ALA A 263 27.84 -121.10 40.87
N GLU A 264 26.75 -121.20 41.61
CA GLU A 264 25.45 -120.61 41.23
C GLU A 264 25.51 -119.08 41.25
N LEU A 265 26.22 -118.45 42.19
CA LEU A 265 26.46 -117.00 42.22
C LEU A 265 27.36 -116.55 41.07
N GLU A 266 28.33 -117.36 40.65
CA GLU A 266 29.20 -117.08 39.49
C GLU A 266 28.44 -117.24 38.17
N ILE A 267 27.52 -118.21 38.08
CA ILE A 267 26.59 -118.35 36.96
C ILE A 267 25.60 -117.17 36.95
N VAL A 268 25.05 -116.79 38.11
CA VAL A 268 24.13 -115.66 38.23
C VAL A 268 24.86 -114.34 38.00
N SER A 269 26.11 -114.18 38.41
CA SER A 269 26.91 -112.97 38.16
C SER A 269 27.29 -112.86 36.68
N SER A 270 27.69 -113.96 36.05
CA SER A 270 27.95 -113.97 34.60
C SER A 270 26.68 -113.77 33.78
N GLU A 271 25.52 -114.28 34.23
CA GLU A 271 24.23 -114.01 33.62
C GLU A 271 23.75 -112.58 33.90
N LEU A 272 24.05 -112.02 35.07
CA LEU A 272 23.82 -110.61 35.40
C LEU A 272 24.71 -109.69 34.56
N GLU A 273 25.98 -110.02 34.34
CA GLU A 273 26.88 -109.30 33.45
C GLU A 273 26.37 -109.37 32.01
N ARG A 274 25.94 -110.55 31.56
CA ARG A 274 25.41 -110.74 30.21
C ARG A 274 24.07 -110.01 30.00
N THR A 275 23.19 -110.01 30.99
CA THR A 275 21.92 -109.26 30.95
C THR A 275 22.15 -107.76 31.12
N SER A 276 23.13 -107.34 31.91
CA SER A 276 23.56 -105.95 32.06
C SER A 276 24.15 -105.40 30.76
N ILE A 277 25.01 -106.17 30.07
CA ILE A 277 25.53 -105.83 28.74
C ILE A 277 24.38 -105.73 27.73
N ARG A 278 23.43 -106.68 27.75
CA ARG A 278 22.25 -106.63 26.87
C ARG A 278 21.35 -105.45 27.18
N LEU A 279 21.19 -105.08 28.45
CA LEU A 279 20.40 -103.93 28.87
C LEU A 279 21.08 -102.62 28.47
N ALA A 280 22.41 -102.53 28.58
CA ALA A 280 23.18 -101.39 28.10
C ALA A 280 23.11 -101.27 26.57
N GLU A 281 23.17 -102.38 25.85
CA GLU A 281 23.03 -102.42 24.38
C GLU A 281 21.60 -102.06 23.93
N VAL A 282 20.58 -102.55 24.63
CA VAL A 282 19.18 -102.17 24.39
C VAL A 282 18.94 -100.71 24.78
N GLY A 283 19.56 -100.22 25.85
CA GLY A 283 19.54 -98.82 26.27
C GLY A 283 20.15 -97.90 25.22
N ALA A 284 21.34 -98.25 24.73
CA ALA A 284 22.01 -97.52 23.64
C ALA A 284 21.20 -97.57 22.34
N ARG A 285 20.58 -98.72 21.99
CA ARG A 285 19.65 -98.79 20.85
C ARG A 285 18.38 -97.99 21.08
N ASN A 286 17.85 -97.91 22.30
CA ASN A 286 16.66 -97.12 22.60
C ASN A 286 16.97 -95.62 22.56
N GLU A 287 18.15 -95.21 23.02
CA GLU A 287 18.66 -93.85 22.90
C GLU A 287 18.93 -93.49 21.44
N GLN A 288 19.56 -94.39 20.66
CA GLN A 288 19.74 -94.20 19.23
C GLN A 288 18.39 -94.13 18.50
N LEU A 289 17.43 -95.00 18.80
CA LEU A 289 16.08 -94.93 18.25
C LEU A 289 15.36 -93.66 18.71
N ARG A 290 15.59 -93.15 19.92
CA ARG A 290 15.06 -91.84 20.35
C ARG A 290 15.72 -90.68 19.63
N LEU A 291 17.02 -90.76 19.33
CA LEU A 291 17.73 -89.77 18.54
C LEU A 291 17.29 -89.81 17.07
N GLU A 292 17.10 -91.00 16.51
CA GLU A 292 16.52 -91.21 15.17
C GLU A 292 15.04 -90.85 15.13
N LEU A 293 14.29 -91.01 16.22
CA LEU A 293 12.89 -90.58 16.35
C LEU A 293 12.79 -89.07 16.62
N ALA A 294 13.77 -88.45 17.27
CA ALA A 294 13.89 -86.99 17.36
C ALA A 294 14.37 -86.38 16.04
N GLN A 295 15.28 -87.04 15.33
CA GLN A 295 15.73 -86.67 13.98
C GLN A 295 14.65 -86.91 12.95
N SER A 296 13.87 -87.98 13.05
CA SER A 296 12.74 -88.22 12.15
C SER A 296 11.50 -87.47 12.58
N ALA A 297 11.27 -87.13 13.85
CA ALA A 297 10.23 -86.19 14.26
C ALA A 297 10.57 -84.78 13.79
N SER A 298 11.82 -84.34 13.94
CA SER A 298 12.30 -83.10 13.32
C SER A 298 12.31 -83.20 11.80
N SER A 299 12.54 -84.38 11.20
CA SER A 299 12.51 -84.56 9.74
C SER A 299 11.09 -84.71 9.16
N THR A 300 10.13 -85.17 9.97
CA THR A 300 8.70 -85.25 9.61
C THR A 300 8.07 -83.87 9.78
N GLN A 301 8.48 -83.09 10.79
CA GLN A 301 8.27 -81.64 10.82
C GLN A 301 9.07 -80.90 9.72
N SER A 302 10.14 -81.50 9.19
CA SER A 302 10.91 -80.96 8.07
C SER A 302 10.49 -81.48 6.68
N SER A 303 9.36 -82.18 6.56
CA SER A 303 8.80 -82.55 5.25
C SER A 303 7.92 -81.45 4.64
N GLN A 304 7.94 -80.26 5.25
CA GLN A 304 7.95 -78.93 4.60
C GLN A 304 8.15 -77.86 5.70
N PRO A 305 9.38 -77.43 6.03
CA PRO A 305 9.61 -76.01 6.04
C PRO A 305 9.78 -75.70 4.55
N GLN A 306 8.77 -75.09 3.95
CA GLN A 306 9.17 -73.91 3.21
C GLN A 306 10.03 -73.16 4.24
N ILE A 307 11.35 -73.11 4.05
CA ILE A 307 12.11 -71.98 4.57
C ILE A 307 11.26 -70.84 4.03
N ALA A 308 10.41 -70.27 4.88
CA ALA A 308 9.47 -69.26 4.46
C ALA A 308 10.36 -68.30 3.70
N ILE A 309 10.06 -67.99 2.45
CA ILE A 309 10.94 -67.16 1.62
C ILE A 309 11.35 -65.90 2.42
N GLU A 310 10.49 -65.49 3.37
CA GLU A 310 10.68 -64.59 4.49
C GLU A 310 11.96 -64.70 5.35
N ASP A 311 12.49 -65.91 5.61
CA ASP A 311 13.67 -66.20 6.43
C ASP A 311 14.94 -66.46 5.61
N GLU A 312 14.85 -66.45 4.28
CA GLU A 312 16.03 -66.55 3.43
C GLU A 312 16.90 -65.29 3.60
N PRO A 313 18.21 -65.39 3.87
CA PRO A 313 19.07 -64.22 4.13
C PRO A 313 19.08 -63.23 2.96
N ALA A 314 18.87 -63.70 1.73
CA ALA A 314 18.71 -62.87 0.55
C ALA A 314 17.41 -62.05 0.58
N PHE A 315 16.30 -62.65 1.03
CA PHE A 315 15.00 -61.99 1.13
C PHE A 315 14.96 -60.97 2.28
N LEU A 316 15.54 -61.28 3.44
CA LEU A 316 15.71 -60.32 4.55
C LEU A 316 16.57 -59.11 4.13
N ARG A 317 17.65 -59.35 3.37
CA ARG A 317 18.46 -58.27 2.79
C ARG A 317 17.66 -57.44 1.79
N LEU A 318 16.86 -58.08 0.93
CA LEU A 318 16.00 -57.39 -0.03
C LEU A 318 14.88 -56.60 0.66
N ARG A 319 14.33 -57.09 1.78
CA ARG A 319 13.29 -56.41 2.58
C ARG A 319 13.87 -55.20 3.32
N SER A 320 15.06 -55.33 3.90
CA SER A 320 15.76 -54.20 4.53
C SER A 320 16.20 -53.16 3.50
N GLU A 321 16.64 -53.59 2.31
CA GLU A 321 16.94 -52.71 1.17
C GLU A 321 15.68 -52.00 0.66
N ASN A 322 14.56 -52.71 0.47
CA ASN A 322 13.27 -52.10 0.12
C ASN A 322 12.79 -51.11 1.20
N SER A 323 12.93 -51.45 2.48
CA SER A 323 12.61 -50.53 3.58
C SER A 323 13.50 -49.27 3.55
N SER A 324 14.80 -49.43 3.27
CA SER A 324 15.72 -48.31 3.09
C SER A 324 15.36 -47.46 1.87
N LEU A 325 15.01 -48.09 0.75
CA LEU A 325 14.60 -47.41 -0.49
C LEU A 325 13.26 -46.69 -0.31
N LEU A 326 12.30 -47.28 0.41
CA LEU A 326 11.04 -46.63 0.76
C LEU A 326 11.27 -45.41 1.65
N ARG A 327 12.13 -45.50 2.67
CA ARG A 327 12.50 -44.34 3.50
C ARG A 327 13.22 -43.25 2.70
N LYS A 328 14.12 -43.63 1.79
CA LYS A 328 14.78 -42.67 0.88
C LYS A 328 13.77 -42.01 -0.06
N LEU A 329 12.81 -42.77 -0.59
CA LEU A 329 11.74 -42.27 -1.45
C LEU A 329 10.78 -41.35 -0.69
N GLU A 330 10.49 -41.66 0.56
CA GLU A 330 9.69 -40.81 1.45
C GLU A 330 10.42 -39.51 1.81
N SER A 331 11.70 -39.58 2.16
CA SER A 331 12.56 -38.39 2.37
C SER A 331 12.62 -37.52 1.13
N ALA A 332 12.85 -38.12 -0.04
CA ALA A 332 12.92 -37.39 -1.31
C ALA A 332 11.56 -36.76 -1.69
N LYS A 333 10.44 -37.42 -1.37
CA LYS A 333 9.11 -36.83 -1.53
C LYS A 333 8.90 -35.64 -0.59
N PHE A 334 9.29 -35.77 0.67
CA PHE A 334 9.19 -34.70 1.65
C PHE A 334 10.06 -33.49 1.27
N GLU A 335 11.29 -33.72 0.82
CA GLU A 335 12.19 -32.68 0.31
C GLU A 335 11.63 -32.01 -0.95
N LYS A 336 11.03 -32.78 -1.87
CA LYS A 336 10.38 -32.22 -3.04
C LYS A 336 9.17 -31.37 -2.67
N ASP A 337 8.34 -31.82 -1.74
CA ASP A 337 7.16 -31.09 -1.29
C ASP A 337 7.53 -29.83 -0.49
N SER A 338 8.59 -29.89 0.32
CA SER A 338 9.11 -28.72 1.02
C SER A 338 9.68 -27.69 0.05
N GLU A 339 10.43 -28.14 -0.97
CA GLU A 339 10.97 -27.27 -2.01
C GLU A 339 9.85 -26.67 -2.89
N LYS A 340 8.83 -27.46 -3.22
CA LYS A 340 7.63 -26.97 -3.92
C LYS A 340 6.92 -25.88 -3.11
N ARG A 341 6.73 -26.08 -1.81
CA ARG A 341 6.14 -25.06 -0.92
C ARG A 341 7.01 -23.82 -0.83
N ARG A 342 8.34 -23.97 -0.74
CA ARG A 342 9.29 -22.85 -0.74
C ARG A 342 9.16 -22.01 -2.01
N LEU A 343 9.19 -22.66 -3.18
CA LEU A 343 9.02 -21.99 -4.48
C LEU A 343 7.64 -21.34 -4.62
N GLU A 344 6.58 -21.96 -4.11
CA GLU A 344 5.24 -21.38 -4.11
C GLU A 344 5.16 -20.14 -3.21
N THR A 345 5.77 -20.16 -2.03
CA THR A 345 5.84 -18.98 -1.14
C THR A 345 6.66 -17.86 -1.75
N GLU A 346 7.79 -18.18 -2.38
CA GLU A 346 8.63 -17.21 -3.09
C GLU A 346 7.88 -16.63 -4.29
N GLY A 347 7.17 -17.46 -5.06
CA GLY A 347 6.31 -17.02 -6.16
C GLY A 347 5.24 -16.04 -5.70
N ARG A 348 4.49 -16.37 -4.64
CA ARG A 348 3.49 -15.46 -4.05
C ARG A 348 4.12 -14.16 -3.53
N SER A 349 5.34 -14.20 -2.99
CA SER A 349 6.04 -12.99 -2.54
C SER A 349 6.46 -12.08 -3.69
N LEU A 350 6.98 -12.65 -4.79
CA LEU A 350 7.35 -11.93 -6.00
C LEU A 350 6.12 -11.38 -6.71
N GLU A 351 4.99 -12.10 -6.73
CA GLU A 351 3.72 -11.60 -7.26
C GLU A 351 3.25 -10.35 -6.49
N ARG A 352 3.32 -10.36 -5.15
CA ARG A 352 3.00 -9.19 -4.33
C ARG A 352 3.94 -8.01 -4.63
N GLU A 353 5.23 -8.25 -4.74
CA GLU A 353 6.21 -7.21 -5.10
C GLU A 353 5.93 -6.63 -6.49
N ILE A 354 5.61 -7.48 -7.48
CA ILE A 354 5.24 -7.04 -8.83
C ILE A 354 3.97 -6.19 -8.80
N THR A 355 2.96 -6.56 -8.00
CA THR A 355 1.73 -5.75 -7.87
C THR A 355 2.00 -4.40 -7.22
N SER A 356 2.85 -4.36 -6.19
CA SER A 356 3.28 -3.13 -5.53
C SER A 356 4.05 -2.21 -6.48
N LEU A 357 5.07 -2.74 -7.19
CA LEU A 357 5.84 -1.99 -8.19
C LEU A 357 4.97 -1.51 -9.36
N LYS A 358 3.96 -2.28 -9.79
CA LYS A 358 2.98 -1.82 -10.79
C LYS A 358 2.17 -0.64 -10.27
N GLY A 359 1.71 -0.69 -9.01
CA GLY A 359 1.02 0.41 -8.37
C GLY A 359 1.89 1.67 -8.25
N GLU A 360 3.15 1.52 -7.84
CA GLU A 360 4.10 2.64 -7.81
C GLU A 360 4.36 3.24 -9.18
N ARG A 361 4.52 2.38 -10.21
CA ARG A 361 4.68 2.83 -11.59
C ARG A 361 3.46 3.61 -12.07
N GLU A 362 2.25 3.17 -11.73
CA GLU A 362 1.02 3.88 -12.10
C GLU A 362 0.92 5.22 -11.37
N ASN A 363 1.23 5.26 -10.06
CA ASN A 363 1.29 6.50 -9.30
C ASN A 363 2.34 7.48 -9.87
N LEU A 364 3.51 6.99 -10.27
CA LEU A 364 4.55 7.79 -10.94
C LEU A 364 4.05 8.30 -12.30
N ARG A 365 3.35 7.46 -13.07
CA ARG A 365 2.75 7.83 -14.35
C ARG A 365 1.69 8.93 -14.18
N GLU A 366 0.83 8.81 -13.17
CA GLU A 366 -0.17 9.82 -12.84
C GLU A 366 0.48 11.14 -12.41
N LYS A 367 1.54 11.10 -11.58
CA LYS A 367 2.31 12.30 -11.21
C LYS A 367 2.94 12.98 -12.43
N VAL A 368 3.52 12.20 -13.36
CA VAL A 368 4.07 12.74 -14.62
C VAL A 368 2.96 13.36 -15.47
N GLN A 369 1.79 12.72 -15.55
CA GLN A 369 0.65 13.26 -16.28
C GLN A 369 0.15 14.58 -15.68
N LYS A 370 0.12 14.69 -14.34
CA LYS A 370 -0.22 15.93 -13.63
C LYS A 370 0.77 17.07 -13.86
N TRP A 371 2.00 16.77 -14.30
CA TRP A 371 3.02 17.77 -14.64
C TRP A 371 3.22 17.94 -16.14
N ALA A 372 2.38 17.32 -16.97
CA ALA A 372 2.49 17.40 -18.42
C ALA A 372 2.18 18.82 -18.95
N ASP A 373 1.46 19.62 -18.17
CA ASP A 373 1.12 21.02 -18.42
C ASP A 373 2.27 22.00 -18.12
N TYR A 374 3.36 21.54 -17.49
CA TYR A 374 4.49 22.40 -17.11
C TYR A 374 5.10 23.15 -18.31
N GLU A 375 5.20 22.52 -19.48
CA GLU A 375 5.73 23.19 -20.68
C GLU A 375 4.76 24.25 -21.23
N ASN A 376 3.45 24.04 -21.08
CA ASN A 376 2.44 25.03 -21.45
C ASN A 376 2.49 26.22 -20.49
N VAL A 377 2.50 25.97 -19.18
CA VAL A 377 2.65 27.02 -18.16
C VAL A 377 3.95 27.80 -18.36
N LYS A 378 5.04 27.11 -18.70
CA LYS A 378 6.33 27.75 -19.00
C LYS A 378 6.26 28.61 -20.27
N GLN A 379 5.58 28.15 -21.32
CA GLN A 379 5.36 28.95 -22.53
C GLN A 379 4.48 30.17 -22.25
N GLU A 380 3.38 30.01 -21.50
CA GLU A 380 2.53 31.12 -21.07
C GLU A 380 3.31 32.14 -20.24
N LEU A 381 4.18 31.69 -19.34
CA LEU A 381 5.02 32.55 -18.52
C LEU A 381 6.12 33.21 -19.36
N GLU A 382 6.70 32.52 -20.34
CA GLU A 382 7.64 33.09 -21.30
C GLU A 382 6.98 34.14 -22.19
N VAL A 383 5.73 33.92 -22.62
CA VAL A 383 4.92 34.89 -23.36
C VAL A 383 4.59 36.09 -22.48
N LEU A 384 4.10 35.88 -21.25
CA LEU A 384 3.82 36.97 -20.30
C LEU A 384 5.08 37.78 -19.98
N LYS A 385 6.22 37.11 -19.83
CA LYS A 385 7.52 37.77 -19.65
C LYS A 385 7.94 38.52 -20.91
N SER A 386 7.77 37.95 -22.09
CA SER A 386 8.07 38.67 -23.33
C SER A 386 7.18 39.90 -23.49
N ILE A 387 5.90 39.83 -23.11
CA ILE A 387 4.98 40.97 -23.13
C ILE A 387 5.41 41.99 -22.07
N GLU A 388 5.64 41.59 -20.82
CA GLU A 388 6.07 42.52 -19.75
C GLU A 388 7.39 43.24 -20.08
N PHE A 389 8.31 42.56 -20.78
CA PHE A 389 9.62 43.13 -21.12
C PHE A 389 9.67 43.81 -22.50
N SER A 390 8.79 43.46 -23.45
CA SER A 390 8.73 44.08 -24.79
C SER A 390 7.76 45.27 -24.85
N THR A 391 6.73 45.32 -23.99
CA THR A 391 5.77 46.45 -23.97
C THR A 391 6.38 47.76 -23.38
N GLY A 392 7.66 47.74 -22.98
CA GLY A 392 8.39 48.93 -22.56
C GLY A 392 9.39 49.48 -23.59
N ASP A 393 9.51 48.86 -24.77
CA ASP A 393 10.58 49.14 -25.74
C ASP A 393 10.08 49.63 -27.12
N ASP A 394 8.80 49.46 -27.46
CA ASP A 394 8.29 49.77 -28.81
C ASP A 394 7.79 51.21 -29.02
N GLU A 395 7.99 52.14 -28.07
CA GLU A 395 7.60 53.55 -28.26
C GLU A 395 8.76 54.53 -28.53
N ASP A 396 10.03 54.11 -28.50
CA ASP A 396 11.14 55.07 -28.65
C ASP A 396 12.43 54.49 -29.28
N ASP A 397 12.36 54.00 -30.51
CA ASP A 397 13.55 54.06 -31.37
C ASP A 397 13.21 54.24 -32.86
N GLY A 398 12.91 55.48 -33.21
CA GLY A 398 13.04 55.95 -34.57
C GLY A 398 14.52 56.28 -34.86
N ASN A 399 15.05 55.64 -35.92
CA ASN A 399 16.20 56.07 -36.73
C ASN A 399 17.57 55.38 -36.48
N ILE A 400 17.78 54.20 -37.07
CA ILE A 400 19.07 53.82 -37.68
C ILE A 400 18.82 53.02 -38.98
N PRO A 401 19.27 53.49 -40.17
CA PRO A 401 19.07 52.80 -41.43
C PRO A 401 20.08 51.66 -41.64
N SER A 402 19.53 50.61 -42.25
CA SER A 402 20.14 49.41 -42.83
C SER A 402 21.33 49.66 -43.77
N GLU A 403 22.41 48.89 -43.63
CA GLU A 403 23.20 48.35 -44.75
C GLU A 403 23.83 46.99 -44.38
N GLU A 404 23.96 46.14 -45.41
CA GLU A 404 24.68 44.87 -45.50
C GLU A 404 23.94 43.56 -45.15
N ALA A 405 23.19 43.09 -46.16
CA ALA A 405 22.99 41.67 -46.43
C ALA A 405 23.86 41.24 -47.62
N THR A 406 24.75 40.25 -47.45
CA THR A 406 25.04 39.22 -48.47
C THR A 406 25.80 38.01 -47.89
N HIS A 407 25.24 36.80 -48.17
CA HIS A 407 25.87 35.46 -48.20
C HIS A 407 26.42 34.85 -46.88
N HIS A 408 26.12 33.60 -46.46
CA HIS A 408 25.90 32.32 -47.16
C HIS A 408 24.98 31.36 -46.37
N GLN A 409 24.36 30.45 -47.14
CA GLN A 409 23.57 29.28 -46.73
C GLN A 409 24.43 28.19 -46.05
N ASN A 410 23.91 27.50 -45.02
CA ASN A 410 23.61 26.05 -45.05
C ASN A 410 22.88 25.62 -43.76
N GLY A 411 21.95 24.66 -43.89
CA GLY A 411 20.91 24.36 -42.91
C GLY A 411 21.34 23.71 -41.61
N THR A 412 20.58 24.00 -40.56
CA THR A 412 20.04 23.06 -39.56
C THR A 412 19.07 23.83 -38.68
N LEU A 413 17.89 23.25 -38.43
CA LEU A 413 16.85 23.82 -37.58
C LEU A 413 17.37 23.99 -36.14
N GLY A 414 17.83 25.19 -35.81
CA GLY A 414 18.05 25.64 -34.44
C GLY A 414 17.04 26.73 -34.13
N LYS A 415 16.12 26.44 -33.19
CA LYS A 415 15.25 27.42 -32.53
C LYS A 415 16.04 28.72 -32.33
N SER A 416 15.54 29.81 -32.90
CA SER A 416 15.94 31.17 -32.60
C SER A 416 15.89 31.36 -31.08
N LYS A 417 17.07 31.30 -30.46
CA LYS A 417 17.28 31.73 -29.09
C LYS A 417 17.02 33.24 -29.13
N GLY A 418 15.79 33.63 -28.79
CA GLY A 418 15.49 35.01 -28.42
C GLY A 418 16.53 35.45 -27.41
N GLU A 419 16.99 36.68 -27.60
CA GLU A 419 18.02 37.37 -26.83
C GLU A 419 18.07 36.85 -25.39
N THR A 420 19.21 36.26 -25.02
CA THR A 420 19.35 35.58 -23.73
C THR A 420 18.99 36.56 -22.62
N LEU A 421 18.24 36.10 -21.61
CA LEU A 421 17.85 36.85 -20.42
C LEU A 421 19.00 37.72 -19.84
N GLU A 422 20.24 37.24 -19.96
CA GLU A 422 21.44 37.96 -19.58
C GLU A 422 21.67 39.26 -20.38
N GLN A 423 21.38 39.27 -21.69
CA GLN A 423 21.49 40.44 -22.55
C GLN A 423 20.42 41.50 -22.24
N LEU A 424 19.17 41.08 -22.01
CA LEU A 424 18.10 41.98 -21.56
C LEU A 424 18.38 42.55 -20.16
N LEU A 425 18.87 41.72 -19.23
CA LEU A 425 19.26 42.16 -17.90
C LEU A 425 20.48 43.11 -17.93
N LEU A 426 21.45 42.87 -18.80
CA LEU A 426 22.59 43.77 -19.00
C LEU A 426 22.15 45.11 -19.59
N ALA A 427 21.23 45.11 -20.57
CA ALA A 427 20.68 46.34 -21.14
C ALA A 427 19.92 47.16 -20.07
N ARG A 428 19.06 46.50 -19.27
CA ARG A 428 18.33 47.16 -18.18
C ARG A 428 19.27 47.64 -17.06
N ASN A 429 20.32 46.89 -16.72
CA ASN A 429 21.31 47.32 -15.73
C ASN A 429 22.11 48.53 -16.21
N LYS A 430 22.48 48.58 -17.51
CA LYS A 430 23.09 49.77 -18.13
C LYS A 430 22.14 50.98 -18.10
N LYS A 431 20.85 50.79 -18.42
CA LYS A 431 19.84 51.85 -18.38
C LYS A 431 19.64 52.37 -16.95
N LEU A 432 19.48 51.50 -15.96
CA LEU A 432 19.36 51.88 -14.55
C LEU A 432 20.60 52.61 -14.03
N ASN A 433 21.81 52.21 -14.45
CA ASN A 433 23.02 52.94 -14.11
C ASN A 433 23.04 54.33 -14.75
N ASN A 434 22.63 54.46 -16.01
CA ASN A 434 22.52 55.77 -16.67
C ASN A 434 21.50 56.67 -15.98
N GLU A 435 20.29 56.18 -15.69
CA GLU A 435 19.26 56.92 -14.95
C GLU A 435 19.75 57.34 -13.55
N LEU A 436 20.45 56.44 -12.84
CA LEU A 436 21.04 56.74 -11.54
C LEU A 436 22.11 57.83 -11.63
N THR A 437 22.92 57.85 -12.69
CA THR A 437 23.89 58.94 -12.91
C THR A 437 23.20 60.27 -13.21
N VAL A 438 22.15 60.27 -14.04
CA VAL A 438 21.37 61.49 -14.33
C VAL A 438 20.68 62.00 -13.07
N LEU A 439 20.05 61.13 -12.29
CA LEU A 439 19.41 61.48 -11.01
C LEU A 439 20.43 62.06 -10.03
N ARG A 440 21.63 61.48 -9.92
CA ARG A 440 22.71 62.03 -9.07
C ARG A 440 23.15 63.41 -9.54
N VAL A 441 23.34 63.63 -10.83
CA VAL A 441 23.70 64.95 -11.38
C VAL A 441 22.58 65.97 -11.13
N SER A 442 21.32 65.58 -11.36
CA SER A 442 20.18 66.47 -11.12
C SER A 442 20.00 66.80 -9.64
N HIS A 443 20.28 65.85 -8.74
CA HIS A 443 20.27 66.06 -7.29
C HIS A 443 21.36 67.06 -6.88
N GLN A 444 22.56 66.92 -7.43
CA GLN A 444 23.66 67.85 -7.18
C GLN A 444 23.35 69.26 -7.72
N ASP A 445 22.73 69.38 -8.91
CA ASP A 445 22.28 70.67 -9.46
C ASP A 445 21.19 71.29 -8.57
N LEU A 446 20.17 70.52 -8.16
CA LEU A 446 19.14 71.01 -7.24
C LEU A 446 19.71 71.44 -5.89
N GLN A 447 20.66 70.69 -5.35
CA GLN A 447 21.33 71.02 -4.10
C GLN A 447 22.14 72.33 -4.23
N SER A 448 22.87 72.50 -5.34
CA SER A 448 23.59 73.75 -5.62
C SER A 448 22.66 74.95 -5.76
N ARG A 449 21.47 74.76 -6.38
CA ARG A 449 20.43 75.80 -6.46
C ARG A 449 19.86 76.13 -5.08
N LEU A 450 19.61 75.12 -4.24
CA LEU A 450 19.16 75.32 -2.87
C LEU A 450 20.17 76.13 -2.06
N GLU A 451 21.46 75.78 -2.15
CA GLU A 451 22.54 76.52 -1.50
C GLU A 451 22.59 77.97 -1.98
N SER A 452 22.50 78.21 -3.30
CA SER A 452 22.48 79.58 -3.85
C SER A 452 21.27 80.39 -3.39
N LEU A 453 20.07 79.80 -3.37
CA LEU A 453 18.85 80.48 -2.90
C LEU A 453 18.90 80.76 -1.39
N GLN A 454 19.54 79.88 -0.62
CA GLN A 454 19.74 80.09 0.81
C GLN A 454 20.74 81.22 1.06
N GLU A 455 21.80 81.32 0.27
CA GLU A 455 22.74 82.44 0.30
C GLU A 455 22.06 83.76 -0.08
N GLU A 456 21.27 83.79 -1.16
CA GLU A 456 20.47 84.95 -1.57
C GLU A 456 19.47 85.36 -0.48
N LEU A 457 18.75 84.41 0.13
CA LEU A 457 17.83 84.70 1.24
C LEU A 457 18.57 85.26 2.46
N SER A 458 19.76 84.75 2.77
CA SER A 458 20.58 85.28 3.86
C SER A 458 21.06 86.70 3.58
N SER A 459 21.47 86.99 2.33
CA SER A 459 21.94 88.31 1.91
C SER A 459 20.82 89.34 1.93
N THR A 460 19.64 89.00 1.40
CA THR A 460 18.45 89.87 1.39
C THR A 460 17.90 90.09 2.80
N ASN A 461 17.95 89.08 3.68
CA ASN A 461 17.58 89.26 5.09
C ASN A 461 18.57 90.19 5.82
N MET A 462 19.87 90.09 5.50
CA MET A 462 20.88 91.01 6.05
C MET A 462 20.69 92.45 5.54
N GLU A 463 20.33 92.63 4.28
CA GLU A 463 19.97 93.94 3.71
C GLU A 463 18.69 94.49 4.33
N LEU A 464 17.66 93.66 4.53
CA LEU A 464 16.43 94.03 5.22
C LEU A 464 16.70 94.46 6.67
N GLU A 465 17.59 93.76 7.37
CA GLU A 465 17.94 94.14 8.74
C GLU A 465 18.75 95.44 8.78
N LYS A 466 19.66 95.66 7.81
CA LYS A 466 20.35 96.95 7.64
C LYS A 466 19.35 98.07 7.36
N SER A 467 18.37 97.85 6.47
CA SER A 467 17.35 98.86 6.15
C SER A 467 16.45 99.13 7.35
N ARG A 468 16.06 98.10 8.11
CA ARG A 468 15.27 98.22 9.34
C ARG A 468 15.99 99.05 10.40
N ARG A 469 17.27 98.76 10.65
CA ARG A 469 18.10 99.55 11.56
C ARG A 469 18.22 100.99 11.09
N LEU A 470 18.40 101.22 9.79
CA LEU A 470 18.43 102.57 9.24
C LEU A 470 17.09 103.30 9.45
N THR A 471 15.95 102.66 9.18
CA THR A 471 14.64 103.25 9.46
C THR A 471 14.44 103.51 10.94
N GLU A 472 14.84 102.60 11.84
CA GLU A 472 14.77 102.82 13.28
C GLU A 472 15.64 104.01 13.71
N THR A 473 16.85 104.17 13.14
CA THR A 473 17.65 105.37 13.40
C THR A 473 17.00 106.64 12.89
N LEU A 474 16.40 106.61 11.68
CA LEU A 474 15.69 107.75 11.11
C LEU A 474 14.42 108.10 11.89
N GLU A 475 13.69 107.10 12.39
CA GLU A 475 12.52 107.27 13.24
C GLU A 475 12.90 107.87 14.58
N ASN A 476 13.96 107.38 15.23
CA ASN A 476 14.50 107.97 16.47
C ASN A 476 14.96 109.41 16.27
N ASP A 477 15.62 109.71 15.15
CA ASP A 477 16.05 111.08 14.83
C ASP A 477 14.86 111.99 14.49
N LEU A 478 13.84 111.49 13.79
CA LEU A 478 12.57 112.22 13.59
C LEU A 478 11.84 112.45 14.91
N GLU A 479 11.83 111.47 15.81
CA GLU A 479 11.24 111.62 17.14
C GLU A 479 11.97 112.69 17.94
N LYS A 480 13.31 112.71 17.92
CA LYS A 480 14.08 113.80 18.53
C LYS A 480 13.75 115.15 17.91
N VAL A 481 13.68 115.26 16.58
CA VAL A 481 13.29 116.50 15.89
C VAL A 481 11.86 116.91 16.26
N GLN A 482 10.93 115.96 16.39
CA GLN A 482 9.55 116.25 16.76
C GLN A 482 9.41 116.61 18.24
N GLN A 483 10.18 115.98 19.14
CA GLN A 483 10.28 116.35 20.54
C GLN A 483 10.89 117.75 20.67
N GLU A 484 11.97 118.06 19.95
CA GLU A 484 12.56 119.39 19.86
C GLU A 484 11.57 120.41 19.29
N ALA A 485 10.85 120.09 18.21
CA ALA A 485 9.82 120.95 17.62
C ALA A 485 8.63 121.17 18.58
N SER A 486 8.24 120.16 19.35
CA SER A 486 7.18 120.25 20.36
C SER A 486 7.61 121.02 21.62
N ASN A 487 8.91 121.00 21.96
CA ASN A 487 9.49 121.75 23.07
C ASN A 487 9.88 123.19 22.68
N ALA A 488 10.06 123.49 21.39
CA ALA A 488 10.43 124.82 20.90
C ALA A 488 9.23 125.79 20.73
N PHE A 489 7.98 125.32 20.79
CA PHE A 489 6.80 126.18 20.66
C PHE A 489 5.66 125.76 21.62
N PRO A 490 5.32 126.57 22.66
CA PRO A 490 4.20 126.28 23.53
C PRO A 490 2.87 126.77 22.92
N SER A 491 1.94 125.83 22.77
CA SER A 491 0.48 126.01 22.85
C SER A 491 -0.14 127.22 22.15
N SER A 492 -0.56 127.05 20.90
CA SER A 492 -1.86 127.50 20.36
C SER A 492 -1.84 127.43 18.83
N ALA A 493 -2.99 127.03 18.27
CA ALA A 493 -3.35 127.06 16.85
C ALA A 493 -3.23 125.75 16.05
N ILE A 494 -4.43 125.29 15.67
CA ILE A 494 -4.79 124.78 14.34
C ILE A 494 -4.76 123.27 14.14
N SER A 495 -5.92 122.69 14.42
CA SER A 495 -6.55 121.64 13.61
C SER A 495 -6.90 122.20 12.23
N VAL A 496 -6.43 121.59 11.14
CA VAL A 496 -7.10 121.64 9.82
C VAL A 496 -6.89 120.32 9.10
N ALA A 497 -8.02 119.69 8.80
CA ALA A 497 -8.16 118.56 7.89
C ALA A 497 -7.64 118.89 6.49
N GLY A 498 -6.97 117.93 5.85
CA GLY A 498 -6.46 118.07 4.49
C GLY A 498 -6.53 116.75 3.73
N THR A 499 -7.71 116.42 3.23
CA THR A 499 -7.94 115.45 2.16
C THR A 499 -7.25 115.90 0.87
N TYR A 500 -6.32 115.11 0.33
CA TYR A 500 -6.01 115.10 -1.11
C TYR A 500 -5.72 113.67 -1.57
N ALA A 501 -6.69 113.12 -2.31
CA ALA A 501 -6.44 112.11 -3.34
C ALA A 501 -5.61 112.77 -4.46
N SER A 502 -4.74 112.09 -5.23
CA SER A 502 -5.13 111.07 -6.21
C SER A 502 -3.98 110.82 -7.22
N ARG A 503 -4.05 109.66 -7.91
CA ARG A 503 -3.52 109.31 -9.26
C ARG A 503 -2.06 108.78 -9.29
N TYR A 504 -1.69 107.67 -9.95
CA TYR A 504 -2.27 106.79 -11.02
C TYR A 504 -1.35 105.52 -11.15
N PRO A 505 -1.49 104.57 -12.11
CA PRO A 505 -2.34 103.36 -12.14
C PRO A 505 -1.60 102.01 -12.44
N GLN A 506 -2.40 100.92 -12.66
CA GLN A 506 -2.08 99.60 -13.30
C GLN A 506 -1.40 98.54 -12.39
N SER A 507 -1.79 97.26 -12.32
CA SER A 507 -2.71 96.42 -13.10
C SER A 507 -3.10 95.14 -12.32
N SER A 508 -4.26 94.56 -12.69
CA SER A 508 -4.74 93.18 -12.50
C SER A 508 -4.81 92.55 -11.10
N PHE A 509 -5.97 92.72 -10.44
CA PHE A 509 -6.49 91.83 -9.40
C PHE A 509 -7.58 90.94 -10.00
N GLY A 510 -7.41 89.62 -9.91
CA GLY A 510 -8.35 88.61 -10.37
C GLY A 510 -8.43 87.43 -9.40
N GLY A 511 -9.43 87.49 -8.51
CA GLY A 511 -10.21 86.37 -7.98
C GLY A 511 -9.51 85.13 -7.41
N ARG A 512 -9.33 85.08 -6.09
CA ARG A 512 -9.30 83.81 -5.32
C ARG A 512 -10.63 83.59 -4.60
N ARG A 513 -11.38 82.59 -5.04
CA ARG A 513 -12.47 81.94 -4.27
C ARG A 513 -11.87 80.78 -3.47
N LYS A 514 -12.35 80.62 -2.22
CA LYS A 514 -12.70 79.39 -1.45
C LYS A 514 -11.67 78.22 -1.54
N GLN A 515 -11.28 77.49 -0.50
CA GLN A 515 -12.07 76.92 0.57
C GLN A 515 -11.08 76.15 1.47
N SER A 516 -11.22 76.28 2.78
CA SER A 516 -10.63 75.40 3.78
C SER A 516 -11.48 74.12 3.89
N SER A 517 -10.83 72.97 4.02
CA SER A 517 -10.99 71.99 5.13
C SER A 517 -10.03 70.79 4.87
N PRO A 518 -9.84 69.85 5.81
CA PRO A 518 -8.55 69.52 6.42
C PRO A 518 -8.02 68.14 5.99
N THR A 519 -6.71 67.87 6.08
CA THR A 519 -6.12 66.62 6.61
C THR A 519 -4.60 66.79 6.67
N SER A 520 -4.11 67.03 7.88
CA SER A 520 -2.71 66.81 8.25
C SER A 520 -2.68 65.60 9.18
N SER A 521 -1.75 64.67 8.93
CA SER A 521 -1.25 63.57 9.79
C SER A 521 -1.39 62.18 9.15
N ILE A 522 -0.26 61.57 8.83
CA ILE A 522 0.13 60.15 8.99
C ILE A 522 1.43 59.97 8.20
N ILE A 523 2.54 59.94 8.93
CA ILE A 523 3.79 59.17 8.69
C ILE A 523 4.85 59.80 9.60
N SER A 524 4.93 59.28 10.82
CA SER A 524 6.04 59.50 11.73
C SER A 524 6.25 58.25 12.56
N GLY A 525 7.52 57.85 12.64
CA GLY A 525 8.14 56.68 13.27
C GLY A 525 7.40 55.91 14.36
N PHE A 526 7.37 54.60 14.17
CA PHE A 526 7.20 53.62 15.25
C PHE A 526 8.57 53.32 15.89
N ASP A 527 8.64 53.49 17.20
CA ASP A 527 9.74 53.06 18.09
C ASP A 527 9.21 51.93 18.98
N PRO A 528 9.90 50.78 19.17
CA PRO A 528 9.35 49.61 19.84
C PRO A 528 9.87 49.52 21.28
N GLN A 529 9.16 50.10 22.26
CA GLN A 529 9.42 49.82 23.67
C GLN A 529 8.26 50.31 24.54
N GLN A 530 7.25 49.45 24.76
CA GLN A 530 6.37 49.39 25.94
C GLN A 530 5.18 48.46 25.65
N ALA A 531 5.39 47.15 25.80
CA ALA A 531 4.32 46.16 25.77
C ALA A 531 4.63 45.02 26.75
N SER A 532 4.63 45.31 28.05
CA SER A 532 4.71 44.28 29.08
C SER A 532 4.19 44.77 30.44
N LEU A 533 2.97 45.32 30.52
CA LEU A 533 2.34 45.58 31.83
C LEU A 533 0.83 45.87 31.83
N SER A 534 0.03 45.25 30.96
CA SER A 534 -1.44 45.47 31.01
C SER A 534 -2.29 44.25 30.64
N THR A 535 -1.95 43.07 31.15
CA THR A 535 -2.78 41.86 30.99
C THR A 535 -3.30 41.30 32.32
N MET A 536 -2.88 41.86 33.46
CA MET A 536 -3.32 41.37 34.79
C MET A 536 -4.42 42.22 35.45
N GLU A 537 -4.68 43.43 34.96
CA GLU A 537 -5.72 44.32 35.49
C GLU A 537 -7.12 44.00 34.91
N ALA A 538 -7.20 43.36 33.74
CA ALA A 538 -8.45 43.12 33.00
C ALA A 538 -9.27 41.89 33.47
N ILE A 539 -8.77 41.10 34.44
CA ILE A 539 -9.47 39.90 34.95
C ILE A 539 -10.20 40.21 36.28
N ARG A 540 -9.97 41.38 36.90
CA ARG A 540 -10.51 41.70 38.23
C ARG A 540 -11.84 42.48 38.23
N MET A 541 -12.31 42.95 37.07
CA MET A 541 -13.61 43.64 36.95
C MET A 541 -14.60 42.75 36.22
N GLY A 542 -15.37 41.98 36.99
CA GLY A 542 -16.47 41.17 36.48
C GLY A 542 -17.63 42.05 36.02
N GLU A 543 -17.87 42.11 34.72
CA GLU A 543 -19.11 42.59 34.12
C GLU A 543 -19.43 41.72 32.90
N PRO A 544 -20.69 41.24 32.72
CA PRO A 544 -21.03 40.30 31.66
C PRO A 544 -21.34 41.08 30.38
N VAL A 545 -20.44 41.01 29.40
CA VAL A 545 -20.72 41.50 28.04
C VAL A 545 -20.51 40.36 27.06
N GLY A 546 -21.58 40.07 26.33
CA GLY A 546 -21.67 38.98 25.38
C GLY A 546 -20.77 39.12 24.15
N GLY A 547 -20.54 37.95 23.55
CA GLY A 547 -20.33 37.76 22.11
C GLY A 547 -19.26 38.60 21.42
N GLY A 548 -18.03 38.11 21.34
CA GLY A 548 -17.11 38.61 20.31
C GLY A 548 -15.60 38.40 20.48
N SER A 549 -15.08 38.01 21.66
CA SER A 549 -13.63 38.00 21.92
C SER A 549 -13.00 36.62 22.21
N GLY A 550 -13.65 35.52 21.83
CA GLY A 550 -13.20 34.16 22.20
C GLY A 550 -12.34 33.41 21.17
N ILE A 551 -12.36 33.80 19.88
CA ILE A 551 -11.87 32.90 18.82
C ILE A 551 -10.43 33.16 18.41
N LEU A 552 -9.97 34.41 18.41
CA LEU A 552 -8.62 34.76 17.98
C LEU A 552 -7.53 34.16 18.88
N PRO A 553 -7.64 34.22 20.23
CA PRO A 553 -6.66 33.59 21.13
C PRO A 553 -6.64 32.06 21.01
N MET A 554 -7.79 31.46 20.70
CA MET A 554 -7.91 30.02 20.51
C MET A 554 -7.29 29.58 19.18
N VAL A 555 -7.50 30.35 18.11
CA VAL A 555 -6.91 30.11 16.78
C VAL A 555 -5.40 30.34 16.80
N THR A 556 -4.89 31.36 17.49
CA THR A 556 -3.44 31.55 17.66
C THR A 556 -2.81 30.42 18.47
N ALA A 557 -3.46 29.96 19.55
CA ALA A 557 -3.01 28.80 20.30
C ALA A 557 -3.04 27.50 19.48
N GLN A 558 -4.06 27.30 18.64
CA GLN A 558 -4.13 26.17 17.73
C GLN A 558 -3.03 26.23 16.67
N ARG A 559 -2.83 27.38 16.02
CA ARG A 559 -1.74 27.61 15.07
C ARG A 559 -0.37 27.31 15.68
N ASP A 560 -0.13 27.77 16.91
CA ASP A 560 1.16 27.58 17.58
C ASP A 560 1.36 26.10 17.99
N ARG A 561 0.28 25.38 18.35
CA ARG A 561 0.31 23.92 18.55
C ARG A 561 0.60 23.17 17.26
N PHE A 562 -0.01 23.56 16.13
CA PHE A 562 0.27 22.96 14.83
C PHE A 562 1.69 23.24 14.38
N LYS A 563 2.19 24.46 14.57
CA LYS A 563 3.58 24.83 14.26
C LYS A 563 4.57 24.03 15.10
N LYS A 564 4.28 23.85 16.40
CA LYS A 564 5.08 23.00 17.30
C LYS A 564 5.06 21.54 16.85
N ARG A 565 3.88 20.98 16.56
CA ARG A 565 3.74 19.60 16.08
C ARG A 565 4.45 19.40 14.73
N ASN A 566 4.40 20.38 13.84
CA ASN A 566 5.12 20.32 12.57
C ASN A 566 6.64 20.33 12.77
N SER A 567 7.15 21.16 13.68
CA SER A 567 8.58 21.16 14.03
C SER A 567 9.03 19.86 14.72
N GLU A 568 8.17 19.24 15.53
CA GLU A 568 8.42 17.93 16.15
C GLU A 568 8.45 16.83 15.08
N LEU A 569 7.50 16.82 14.14
CA LEU A 569 7.47 15.89 13.01
C LEU A 569 8.68 16.05 12.08
N GLU A 570 9.11 17.27 11.79
CA GLU A 570 10.33 17.54 11.01
C GLU A 570 11.59 17.02 11.74
N SER A 571 11.64 17.16 13.07
CA SER A 571 12.72 16.62 13.91
C SER A 571 12.71 15.09 13.93
N GLU A 572 11.55 14.45 14.07
CA GLU A 572 11.39 12.99 14.02
C GLU A 572 11.76 12.42 12.65
N LEU A 573 11.35 13.10 11.58
CA LEU A 573 11.71 12.74 10.21
C LEU A 573 13.23 12.82 9.99
N SER A 574 13.87 13.91 10.46
CA SER A 574 15.32 14.07 10.41
C SER A 574 16.06 12.95 11.19
N LYS A 575 15.58 12.61 12.39
CA LYS A 575 16.12 11.49 13.19
C LYS A 575 15.94 10.15 12.49
N ALA A 576 14.79 9.90 11.86
CA ALA A 576 14.54 8.68 11.09
C ALA A 576 15.52 8.57 9.90
N TYR A 577 15.76 9.67 9.17
CA TYR A 577 16.76 9.70 8.10
C TYR A 577 18.18 9.44 8.59
N GLN A 578 18.57 10.02 9.73
CA GLN A 578 19.86 9.75 10.36
C GLN A 578 20.00 8.28 10.79
N ASN A 579 18.95 7.70 11.38
CA ASN A 579 18.93 6.28 11.76
C ASN A 579 19.04 5.36 10.53
N VAL A 580 18.30 5.65 9.46
CA VAL A 580 18.39 4.88 8.20
C VAL A 580 19.79 4.99 7.60
N SER A 581 20.39 6.18 7.62
CA SER A 581 21.77 6.38 7.14
C SER A 581 22.78 5.60 7.98
N SER A 582 22.64 5.63 9.31
CA SER A 582 23.47 4.88 10.24
C SER A 582 23.36 3.37 10.00
N LEU A 583 22.13 2.83 9.96
CA LEU A 583 21.87 1.42 9.69
C LEU A 583 22.38 0.98 8.31
N ARG A 584 22.29 1.84 7.29
CA ARG A 584 22.88 1.54 5.96
C ARG A 584 24.40 1.46 6.03
N SER A 585 25.05 2.35 6.79
CA SER A 585 26.50 2.30 6.98
C SER A 585 26.95 1.08 7.78
N GLU A 586 26.16 0.68 8.79
CA GLU A 586 26.39 -0.53 9.60
C GLU A 586 26.17 -1.81 8.78
N ILE A 587 25.13 -1.86 7.94
CA ILE A 587 24.93 -2.97 7.01
C ILE A 587 26.11 -3.07 6.03
N ALA A 588 26.60 -1.95 5.52
CA ALA A 588 27.75 -1.94 4.62
C ALA A 588 29.04 -2.39 5.32
N SER A 589 29.27 -2.00 6.58
CA SER A 589 30.41 -2.46 7.36
C SER A 589 30.29 -3.95 7.70
N LEU A 590 29.12 -4.42 8.14
CA LEU A 590 28.86 -5.83 8.42
C LEU A 590 28.99 -6.70 7.17
N GLN A 591 28.57 -6.21 6.00
CA GLN A 591 28.77 -6.91 4.73
C GLN A 591 30.26 -7.03 4.38
N LYS A 592 31.04 -5.97 4.60
CA LYS A 592 32.49 -5.98 4.39
C LYS A 592 33.19 -6.93 5.35
N ASP A 593 32.82 -6.90 6.64
CA ASP A 593 33.39 -7.75 7.67
C ASP A 593 33.02 -9.22 7.47
N ASN A 594 31.77 -9.51 7.03
CA ASN A 594 31.36 -10.86 6.66
C ASN A 594 32.14 -11.39 5.45
N LEU A 595 32.46 -10.54 4.48
CA LEU A 595 33.28 -10.90 3.32
C LEU A 595 34.74 -11.14 3.72
N ASP A 596 35.31 -10.32 4.61
CA ASP A 596 36.65 -10.51 5.17
C ASP A 596 36.73 -11.78 6.04
N LEU A 597 35.69 -12.09 6.82
CA LEU A 597 35.59 -13.33 7.58
C LEU A 597 35.48 -14.54 6.67
N TYR A 598 34.74 -14.44 5.57
CA TYR A 598 34.68 -15.47 4.53
C TYR A 598 36.06 -15.70 3.90
N GLU A 599 36.78 -14.62 3.57
CA GLU A 599 38.14 -14.67 3.04
C GLU A 599 39.10 -15.34 4.02
N LYS A 600 39.11 -14.94 5.30
CA LYS A 600 39.91 -15.54 6.36
C LYS A 600 39.57 -17.01 6.59
N SER A 601 38.27 -17.36 6.65
CA SER A 601 37.81 -18.74 6.79
C SER A 601 38.25 -19.60 5.60
N ARG A 602 38.18 -19.06 4.39
CA ARG A 602 38.69 -19.74 3.18
C ARG A 602 40.20 -19.91 3.23
N TYR A 603 40.97 -18.90 3.63
CA TYR A 603 42.43 -19.04 3.77
C TYR A 603 42.78 -20.09 4.84
N VAL A 604 42.12 -20.08 5.99
CA VAL A 604 42.33 -21.08 7.06
C VAL A 604 41.92 -22.48 6.59
N SER A 605 40.78 -22.63 5.92
CA SER A 605 40.32 -23.90 5.35
C SER A 605 41.29 -24.43 4.28
N THR A 606 41.79 -23.55 3.41
CA THR A 606 42.74 -23.91 2.35
C THR A 606 44.11 -24.26 2.92
N TYR A 607 44.56 -23.57 3.98
CA TYR A 607 45.81 -23.86 4.69
C TYR A 607 45.72 -25.16 5.50
N ASN A 608 44.57 -25.42 6.13
CA ASN A 608 44.30 -26.68 6.84
C ASN A 608 44.16 -27.88 5.89
N ARG A 609 43.85 -27.63 4.62
CA ARG A 609 43.84 -28.63 3.53
C ARG A 609 45.19 -28.78 2.82
N GLY A 610 46.18 -27.95 3.19
CA GLY A 610 47.46 -27.78 2.47
C GLY A 610 48.67 -28.54 3.04
N HIS A 611 48.51 -29.53 3.93
CA HIS A 611 49.60 -30.43 4.27
C HIS A 611 49.79 -31.47 3.14
N PRO A 612 50.96 -31.52 2.47
CA PRO A 612 51.15 -32.33 1.27
C PRO A 612 51.44 -33.80 1.65
N GLY A 613 50.40 -34.61 1.67
CA GLY A 613 50.52 -36.06 1.82
C GLY A 613 49.17 -36.74 1.94
N GLY A 614 48.50 -37.01 0.83
CA GLY A 614 47.34 -37.91 0.81
C GLY A 614 46.28 -37.55 -0.21
N SER A 615 46.41 -38.04 -1.44
CA SER A 615 45.29 -38.18 -2.35
C SER A 615 44.52 -39.46 -2.03
N SER A 616 43.19 -39.34 -1.96
CA SER A 616 42.21 -40.41 -2.14
C SER A 616 42.18 -41.54 -1.10
N ALA A 617 41.49 -41.33 0.04
CA ALA A 617 40.75 -42.39 0.72
C ALA A 617 39.85 -41.88 1.86
N SER A 618 38.67 -42.50 1.93
CA SER A 618 37.83 -42.74 3.13
C SER A 618 36.95 -41.62 3.69
N ALA A 619 35.64 -41.88 3.62
CA ALA A 619 34.55 -41.23 4.35
C ALA A 619 34.41 -41.75 5.80
N TYR A 620 35.51 -42.13 6.45
CA TYR A 620 35.50 -42.58 7.85
C TYR A 620 36.84 -42.23 8.50
N SER A 621 36.94 -41.04 9.09
CA SER A 621 38.02 -40.71 10.02
C SER A 621 37.43 -39.97 11.21
N THR A 622 37.20 -40.70 12.30
CA THR A 622 37.15 -40.14 13.65
C THR A 622 38.54 -39.60 13.99
N ASN A 623 38.70 -38.29 14.08
CA ASN A 623 39.91 -37.67 14.62
C ASN A 623 39.56 -36.75 15.80
N PRO A 624 40.33 -36.76 16.90
CA PRO A 624 39.97 -36.18 18.19
C PRO A 624 40.59 -34.79 18.33
N ASN A 625 39.92 -33.76 17.84
CA ASN A 625 40.30 -32.39 18.18
C ASN A 625 39.03 -31.53 18.40
N PRO A 626 38.69 -31.18 19.65
CA PRO A 626 37.41 -30.55 19.99
C PRO A 626 37.30 -29.07 19.61
N SER A 627 38.23 -28.52 18.84
CA SER A 627 38.29 -27.09 18.48
C SER A 627 38.26 -26.79 16.98
N THR A 628 38.14 -27.79 16.11
CA THR A 628 37.96 -27.57 14.66
C THR A 628 36.48 -27.64 14.28
N ILE A 629 35.86 -26.47 14.09
CA ILE A 629 34.48 -26.35 13.60
C ILE A 629 34.45 -26.80 12.13
N HIS A 630 33.93 -28.00 11.87
CA HIS A 630 33.60 -28.45 10.52
C HIS A 630 32.36 -27.70 10.03
N MET A 631 32.56 -26.65 9.23
CA MET A 631 31.47 -25.95 8.54
C MET A 631 30.84 -26.90 7.51
N SER A 632 29.70 -27.48 7.87
CA SER A 632 28.90 -28.36 7.03
C SER A 632 28.02 -27.51 6.12
N SER A 633 27.97 -27.82 4.82
CA SER A 633 27.20 -27.07 3.81
C SER A 633 25.68 -27.19 3.96
N ASP A 634 25.20 -28.05 4.87
CA ASP A 634 23.77 -28.40 5.02
C ASP A 634 23.06 -27.70 6.19
N THR A 635 23.64 -26.62 6.74
CA THR A 635 22.90 -25.74 7.66
C THR A 635 22.23 -24.61 6.88
N SER A 636 21.07 -24.14 7.34
CA SER A 636 20.20 -23.13 6.69
C SER A 636 20.87 -21.77 6.38
N SER A 637 22.14 -21.61 6.75
CA SER A 637 23.07 -20.54 6.39
C SER A 637 23.78 -20.73 5.03
N GLY A 638 23.58 -21.87 4.33
CA GLY A 638 24.18 -22.12 3.01
C GLY A 638 23.87 -21.03 1.97
N LEU A 639 22.68 -20.43 2.03
CA LEU A 639 22.29 -19.33 1.14
C LEU A 639 23.07 -18.03 1.39
N THR A 640 23.46 -17.74 2.63
CA THR A 640 24.26 -16.54 2.93
C THR A 640 25.73 -16.79 2.60
N MET A 641 26.22 -18.01 2.83
CA MET A 641 27.60 -18.39 2.51
C MET A 641 27.84 -18.45 1.00
N ASP A 642 26.89 -18.98 0.22
CA ASP A 642 26.95 -18.99 -1.25
C ASP A 642 26.83 -17.58 -1.84
N ARG A 643 26.03 -16.71 -1.21
CA ARG A 643 25.96 -15.29 -1.58
C ARG A 643 27.32 -14.61 -1.39
N TYR A 644 27.92 -14.71 -0.21
CA TYR A 644 29.24 -14.12 0.05
C TYR A 644 30.35 -14.76 -0.77
N ARG A 645 30.28 -16.07 -1.03
CA ARG A 645 31.15 -16.77 -1.98
C ARG A 645 31.06 -16.19 -3.39
N SER A 646 29.86 -16.01 -3.92
CA SER A 646 29.66 -15.47 -5.26
C SER A 646 30.15 -14.01 -5.38
N THR A 647 29.89 -13.18 -4.36
CA THR A 647 30.36 -11.80 -4.29
C THR A 647 31.90 -11.74 -4.18
N TYR A 648 32.50 -12.63 -3.39
CA TYR A 648 33.94 -12.77 -3.27
C TYR A 648 34.59 -13.23 -4.58
N GLU A 649 34.05 -14.26 -5.23
CA GLU A 649 34.56 -14.79 -6.51
C GLU A 649 34.42 -13.76 -7.65
N GLN A 650 33.38 -12.93 -7.63
CA GLN A 650 33.22 -11.79 -8.55
C GLN A 650 34.22 -10.68 -8.27
N ASN A 651 34.55 -10.41 -7.00
CA ASN A 651 35.50 -9.35 -6.62
C ASN A 651 36.96 -9.77 -6.87
N ILE A 652 37.28 -11.07 -6.78
CA ILE A 652 38.64 -11.57 -6.96
C ILE A 652 38.99 -11.93 -8.41
N SER A 653 37.99 -12.08 -9.29
CA SER A 653 38.21 -12.41 -10.71
C SER A 653 38.16 -11.16 -11.61
N PRO A 654 39.32 -10.56 -11.96
CA PRO A 654 39.37 -9.43 -12.90
C PRO A 654 38.81 -9.82 -14.28
N PHE A 655 38.85 -11.11 -14.64
CA PHE A 655 38.31 -11.63 -15.89
C PHE A 655 36.79 -11.82 -15.89
N ALA A 656 36.16 -12.03 -14.73
CA ALA A 656 34.69 -12.07 -14.62
C ALA A 656 34.09 -10.67 -14.84
N ALA A 657 34.69 -9.65 -14.22
CA ALA A 657 34.33 -8.26 -14.45
C ALA A 657 34.57 -7.85 -15.92
N PHE A 658 35.64 -8.35 -16.55
CA PHE A 658 35.92 -8.13 -17.96
C PHE A 658 34.90 -8.80 -18.89
N ARG A 659 34.60 -10.11 -18.71
CA ARG A 659 33.56 -10.81 -19.51
C ARG A 659 32.17 -10.20 -19.31
N GLY A 660 31.86 -9.71 -18.10
CA GLY A 660 30.61 -8.98 -17.84
C GLY A 660 30.52 -7.67 -18.61
N ARG A 661 31.61 -6.88 -18.64
CA ARG A 661 31.69 -5.63 -19.40
C ARG A 661 31.72 -5.87 -20.91
N GLU A 662 32.38 -6.93 -21.36
CA GLU A 662 32.49 -7.29 -22.77
C GLU A 662 31.19 -7.85 -23.33
N SER A 663 30.49 -8.72 -22.58
CA SER A 663 29.14 -9.18 -22.95
C SER A 663 28.10 -8.05 -22.94
N ALA A 664 28.22 -7.09 -22.01
CA ALA A 664 27.37 -5.88 -22.01
C ALA A 664 27.67 -4.95 -23.21
N ARG A 665 28.94 -4.84 -23.63
CA ARG A 665 29.32 -4.11 -24.85
C ARG A 665 28.88 -4.84 -26.12
N ALA A 666 28.95 -6.17 -26.15
CA ALA A 666 28.43 -6.98 -27.24
C ALA A 666 26.91 -6.82 -27.38
N LEU A 667 26.16 -6.88 -26.27
CA LEU A 667 24.72 -6.59 -26.26
C LEU A 667 24.41 -5.16 -26.72
N LYS A 668 25.27 -4.18 -26.41
CA LYS A 668 25.08 -2.79 -26.85
C LYS A 668 25.38 -2.60 -28.34
N ARG A 669 26.19 -3.47 -28.96
CA ARG A 669 26.51 -3.44 -30.40
C ARG A 669 25.46 -4.13 -31.29
N MET A 670 24.62 -5.01 -30.73
CA MET A 670 23.55 -5.70 -31.46
C MET A 670 22.39 -4.74 -31.77
N SER A 671 21.78 -4.92 -32.95
CA SER A 671 20.59 -4.14 -33.38
C SER A 671 19.39 -4.42 -32.47
N VAL A 672 18.39 -3.54 -32.46
CA VAL A 672 17.21 -3.71 -31.59
C VAL A 672 16.47 -5.02 -31.88
N PHE A 673 16.37 -5.40 -33.15
CA PHE A 673 15.80 -6.69 -33.57
C PHE A 673 16.67 -7.86 -33.12
N GLU A 674 17.99 -7.76 -33.27
CA GLU A 674 18.92 -8.79 -32.85
C GLU A 674 18.90 -9.00 -31.33
N ARG A 675 18.70 -7.93 -30.54
CA ARG A 675 18.51 -8.03 -29.08
C ARG A 675 17.22 -8.74 -28.71
N ILE A 676 16.14 -8.51 -29.45
CA ILE A 676 14.86 -9.20 -29.23
C ILE A 676 15.03 -10.68 -29.54
N VAL A 677 15.63 -11.02 -30.68
CA VAL A 677 15.93 -12.41 -31.07
C VAL A 677 16.87 -13.07 -30.07
N PHE A 678 17.93 -12.39 -29.62
CA PHE A 678 18.87 -12.90 -28.60
C PHE A 678 18.20 -13.17 -27.26
N ARG A 679 17.26 -12.31 -26.83
CA ARG A 679 16.48 -12.54 -25.60
C ARG A 679 15.51 -13.70 -25.75
N ILE A 680 14.83 -13.81 -26.89
CA ILE A 680 13.90 -14.91 -27.19
C ILE A 680 14.66 -16.24 -27.26
N THR A 681 15.77 -16.29 -28.01
CA THR A 681 16.61 -17.50 -28.10
C THR A 681 17.18 -17.89 -26.75
N ARG A 682 17.69 -16.93 -25.96
CA ARG A 682 18.17 -17.23 -24.61
C ARG A 682 17.06 -17.75 -23.70
N LEU A 683 15.83 -17.24 -23.81
CA LEU A 683 14.66 -17.72 -23.06
C LEU A 683 14.23 -19.14 -23.49
N VAL A 684 14.28 -19.42 -24.80
CA VAL A 684 13.99 -20.75 -25.37
C VAL A 684 15.07 -21.77 -25.00
N LEU A 685 16.33 -21.36 -24.85
CA LEU A 685 17.46 -22.23 -24.51
C LEU A 685 17.74 -22.35 -23.01
N ALA A 686 17.21 -21.44 -22.19
CA ALA A 686 17.50 -21.41 -20.75
C ALA A 686 16.89 -22.58 -19.96
N THR A 687 15.76 -23.15 -20.41
CA THR A 687 15.06 -24.20 -19.65
C THR A 687 14.75 -25.42 -20.52
N ARG A 688 14.81 -26.61 -19.91
CA ARG A 688 14.52 -27.88 -20.62
C ARG A 688 13.08 -27.93 -21.15
N THR A 689 12.14 -27.28 -20.46
CA THR A 689 10.73 -27.18 -20.84
C THR A 689 10.51 -26.21 -22.00
N SER A 690 11.16 -25.03 -22.01
CA SER A 690 11.06 -24.08 -23.12
C SER A 690 11.66 -24.65 -24.42
N ARG A 691 12.73 -25.45 -24.32
CA ARG A 691 13.29 -26.18 -25.47
C ARG A 691 12.31 -27.20 -26.06
N ASN A 692 11.64 -27.97 -25.23
CA ASN A 692 10.67 -28.98 -25.69
C ASN A 692 9.42 -28.33 -26.30
N LEU A 693 8.96 -27.20 -25.74
CA LEU A 693 7.80 -26.47 -26.27
C LEU A 693 8.10 -25.82 -27.62
N PHE A 694 9.30 -25.25 -27.79
CA PHE A 694 9.74 -24.73 -29.09
C PHE A 694 9.88 -25.83 -30.15
N ALA A 695 10.41 -27.00 -29.78
CA ALA A 695 10.47 -28.14 -30.69
C ALA A 695 9.07 -28.62 -31.12
N ALA A 696 8.11 -28.68 -30.18
CA ALA A 696 6.72 -29.02 -30.47
C ALA A 696 6.04 -27.97 -31.37
N TYR A 697 6.31 -26.68 -31.13
CA TYR A 697 5.83 -25.58 -31.96
C TYR A 697 6.37 -25.67 -33.40
N CYS A 698 7.67 -25.88 -33.57
CA CYS A 698 8.27 -26.09 -34.90
C CYS A 698 7.68 -27.30 -35.61
N LEU A 699 7.48 -28.42 -34.90
CA LEU A 699 6.87 -29.63 -35.47
C LEU A 699 5.40 -29.39 -35.85
N GLY A 700 4.64 -28.67 -35.02
CA GLY A 700 3.27 -28.27 -35.33
C GLY A 700 3.17 -27.34 -36.54
N LEU A 701 4.12 -26.41 -36.69
CA LEU A 701 4.20 -25.55 -37.87
C LEU A 701 4.50 -26.37 -39.13
N HIS A 702 5.44 -27.32 -39.06
CA HIS A 702 5.72 -28.22 -40.19
C HIS A 702 4.51 -29.08 -40.55
N LEU A 703 3.76 -29.60 -39.57
CA LEU A 703 2.51 -30.32 -39.82
C LEU A 703 1.43 -29.43 -40.43
N LEU A 704 1.32 -28.17 -39.99
CA LEU A 704 0.37 -27.21 -40.55
C LEU A 704 0.72 -26.86 -41.99
N VAL A 705 1.99 -26.59 -42.29
CA VAL A 705 2.46 -26.33 -43.65
C VAL A 705 2.26 -27.56 -44.54
N PHE A 706 2.53 -28.76 -44.02
CA PHE A 706 2.27 -30.01 -44.73
C PHE A 706 0.77 -30.20 -44.98
N PHE A 707 -0.09 -29.86 -44.03
CA PHE A 707 -1.54 -29.94 -44.18
C PHE A 707 -2.05 -28.89 -45.18
N MET A 708 -1.52 -27.66 -45.15
CA MET A 708 -1.82 -26.62 -46.14
C MET A 708 -1.39 -27.03 -47.55
N LEU A 709 -0.20 -27.60 -47.70
CA LEU A 709 0.28 -28.15 -48.98
C LEU A 709 -0.53 -29.35 -49.44
N TYR A 710 -0.95 -30.22 -48.51
CA TYR A 710 -1.83 -31.35 -48.81
C TYR A 710 -3.22 -30.88 -49.25
N TRP A 711 -3.78 -29.86 -48.59
CA TRP A 711 -5.09 -29.31 -48.92
C TRP A 711 -5.06 -28.50 -50.22
N ALA A 712 -4.02 -27.69 -50.44
CA ALA A 712 -3.78 -27.01 -51.70
C ALA A 712 -3.52 -28.01 -52.84
N GLY A 713 -2.73 -29.05 -52.59
CA GLY A 713 -2.45 -30.11 -53.54
C GLY A 713 -3.68 -30.98 -53.87
N THR A 714 -4.53 -31.29 -52.89
CA THR A 714 -5.80 -32.00 -53.15
C THR A 714 -6.80 -31.12 -53.88
N ALA A 715 -6.91 -29.83 -53.56
CA ALA A 715 -7.72 -28.87 -54.31
C ALA A 715 -7.22 -28.66 -55.76
N ASP A 716 -5.90 -28.68 -55.99
CA ASP A 716 -5.33 -28.65 -57.33
C ASP A 716 -5.52 -29.97 -58.08
N ILE A 717 -5.44 -31.13 -57.40
CA ILE A 717 -5.77 -32.43 -58.00
C ILE A 717 -7.27 -32.51 -58.34
N GLU A 718 -8.17 -31.92 -57.56
CA GLU A 718 -9.61 -31.88 -57.87
C GLU A 718 -9.89 -31.00 -59.10
N LYS A 719 -9.22 -29.84 -59.22
CA LYS A 719 -9.28 -28.98 -60.42
C LYS A 719 -8.64 -29.63 -61.64
N HIS A 720 -7.50 -30.30 -61.46
CA HIS A 720 -6.82 -30.99 -62.55
C HIS A 720 -7.48 -32.32 -62.92
N SER A 721 -8.18 -33.01 -62.02
CA SER A 721 -8.96 -34.23 -62.32
C SER A 721 -10.26 -33.93 -63.05
N ALA A 722 -10.90 -32.79 -62.77
CA ALA A 722 -11.99 -32.28 -63.60
C ALA A 722 -11.50 -32.00 -65.05
N ASN A 723 -10.32 -31.39 -65.20
CA ASN A 723 -9.68 -31.18 -66.50
C ASN A 723 -9.11 -32.48 -67.12
N LEU A 724 -8.71 -33.47 -66.31
CA LEU A 724 -8.24 -34.78 -66.78
C LEU A 724 -9.41 -35.64 -67.28
N GLY A 725 -10.61 -35.49 -66.72
CA GLY A 725 -11.83 -36.10 -67.24
C GLY A 725 -12.19 -35.57 -68.64
N GLU A 726 -11.97 -34.29 -68.88
CA GLU A 726 -12.17 -33.65 -70.19
C GLU A 726 -11.03 -33.99 -71.18
N ALA A 727 -9.78 -34.07 -70.69
CA ALA A 727 -8.61 -34.47 -71.48
C ALA A 727 -8.55 -35.98 -71.77
N ALA A 728 -9.10 -36.85 -70.91
CA ALA A 728 -9.18 -38.29 -71.13
C ALA A 728 -10.22 -38.64 -72.22
N LEU A 729 -11.27 -37.82 -72.39
CA LEU A 729 -12.19 -37.91 -73.53
C LEU A 729 -11.52 -37.45 -74.85
N ALA A 730 -10.58 -36.51 -74.78
CA ALA A 730 -9.79 -36.06 -75.94
C ALA A 730 -8.61 -37.00 -76.29
N ALA A 731 -8.02 -37.68 -75.30
CA ALA A 731 -6.89 -38.59 -75.47
C ALA A 731 -7.27 -40.01 -75.93
N ALA A 732 -8.55 -40.39 -75.86
CA ALA A 732 -9.07 -41.62 -76.48
C ALA A 732 -9.10 -41.56 -78.03
N ALA A 733 -8.78 -40.40 -78.63
CA ALA A 733 -8.78 -40.17 -80.08
C ALA A 733 -7.38 -40.08 -80.74
N GLY A 734 -6.28 -40.33 -80.01
CA GLY A 734 -4.93 -40.17 -80.56
C GLY A 734 -3.94 -41.20 -80.06
N GLY A 735 -3.80 -42.32 -80.77
CA GLY A 735 -2.80 -43.35 -80.50
C GLY A 735 -1.39 -42.99 -81.00
N GLY A 736 -0.37 -43.39 -80.24
CA GLY A 736 1.04 -43.38 -80.66
C GLY A 736 2.00 -43.69 -79.50
N PRO A 737 2.98 -44.61 -79.63
CA PRO A 737 3.65 -45.24 -78.48
C PRO A 737 5.03 -44.70 -78.09
N VAL A 738 5.29 -44.75 -76.77
CA VAL A 738 6.49 -45.19 -75.99
C VAL A 738 7.92 -44.91 -76.50
N ASP A 739 8.70 -44.19 -75.68
CA ASP A 739 10.11 -44.48 -75.29
C ASP A 739 10.45 -43.58 -74.07
N GLY A 740 11.23 -43.89 -73.02
CA GLY A 740 12.16 -44.97 -72.75
C GLY A 740 13.48 -44.42 -72.18
N GLY A 741 13.57 -44.19 -70.85
CA GLY A 741 14.84 -44.29 -70.12
C GLY A 741 15.55 -43.02 -69.60
N GLY A 742 16.07 -43.13 -68.37
CA GLY A 742 17.48 -42.84 -68.08
C GLY A 742 17.87 -41.51 -67.42
N ASP A 743 17.85 -41.51 -66.09
CA ASP A 743 18.95 -41.17 -65.15
C ASP A 743 19.74 -39.83 -65.20
N ALA A 744 20.14 -39.42 -63.99
CA ALA A 744 21.26 -38.53 -63.60
C ALA A 744 21.11 -36.98 -63.65
N ASN A 745 21.04 -36.43 -62.42
CA ASN A 745 21.48 -35.11 -61.91
C ASN A 745 22.96 -34.77 -62.30
N PRO A 746 23.61 -33.60 -62.04
CA PRO A 746 23.19 -32.32 -61.43
C PRO A 746 23.74 -31.03 -62.11
N GLY A 747 23.28 -29.86 -61.64
CA GLY A 747 24.03 -28.59 -61.68
C GLY A 747 23.59 -27.60 -62.75
N ASP A 748 23.11 -26.42 -62.39
CA ASP A 748 23.97 -25.25 -62.18
C ASP A 748 23.12 -24.07 -61.67
N TRP A 749 23.52 -23.48 -60.55
CA TRP A 749 22.86 -22.30 -59.99
C TRP A 749 23.52 -21.06 -60.60
N HIS A 750 22.80 -20.37 -61.49
CA HIS A 750 23.17 -19.03 -61.94
C HIS A 750 22.30 -17.98 -61.23
N GLN A 751 22.99 -17.06 -60.56
CA GLN A 751 22.46 -15.88 -59.89
C GLN A 751 22.48 -14.68 -60.84
N GLU A 752 21.46 -13.83 -60.70
CA GLU A 752 21.41 -12.36 -60.89
C GLU A 752 20.28 -11.86 -61.79
N GLY A 753 19.59 -10.83 -61.31
CA GLY A 753 18.70 -10.02 -62.14
C GLY A 753 17.54 -9.36 -61.40
N PHE A 754 17.86 -8.42 -60.52
CA PHE A 754 16.92 -7.36 -60.11
C PHE A 754 16.40 -6.62 -61.34
N GLN A 755 15.07 -6.42 -61.48
CA GLN A 755 14.53 -5.16 -61.97
C GLN A 755 13.05 -4.96 -61.63
N GLU A 756 12.79 -3.72 -61.21
CA GLU A 756 11.52 -3.09 -60.88
C GLU A 756 10.53 -3.06 -62.05
N GLY A 757 9.23 -2.91 -61.73
CA GLY A 757 8.24 -2.36 -62.65
C GLY A 757 6.81 -2.83 -62.39
N GLY A 758 6.11 -2.14 -61.49
CA GLY A 758 4.67 -2.31 -61.24
C GLY A 758 4.25 -1.82 -59.87
#